data_AF-A0A5J4VA19-F1
#
_entry.id   AF-A0A5J4VA19-F1
#
_cell.length_a   1.000
_cell.length_b   1.000
_cell.length_c   1.000
_cell.angle_alpha   90.00
_cell.angle_beta   90.00
_cell.angle_gamma   90.00
#
_symmetry.space_group_name_H-M   'P 1'
#
loop_
_entity.id
_entity.type
_entity.pdbx_description
1 polymer ?
#
loop_
_entity_poly.entity_id
_entity_poly.type
_entity_poly.pdbx_seq_one_letter_code
_entity_poly.pdbx_strand_id
1 'polypeptide(L)'
;MATEEFSKDKSNQQTNVKCETFEKGPKRKYTRKSKTDEKAKAMIDQMINEQTNEQTIEPSQRDIIEEKHDQHISEQRNYHGGTDKEQDERSYLVYRLEKNRDDNIFLEIMKPIAELYMQEQDSKTIIERVKDAMINTVNYTKIRQQEGKKQQITGKLIDLSLIDEDNLCFVDIDIHKDKPIEEIDKIRQNLVDSLPPNVGLVKTAHGGLHIYCNKNYYQLPSNRNVKVAVTDSFDIDVFAQMTKYKIENGQETKEIVQNRVVAPNTSIRETKNNQRVTLKYEAINDWKNVSHLASLREILDKWNIDIEMSYKDQAQQQHDRIYGVQINDDGAIEQMNDELAQACVDGLKNLEIYNYPQPINMEVSLLSIFCGLYGISNESIRLKGMKNVRQFNKLSPNADKNYGQASSNGERKPNPWILTKILRYHNKDYYEQIIKPLLKKNYEAKKKEKQVLVNQTLIPNKIDLQDGFTLLDMQEKAANGEYENEEQIVMDLTRLLVYYEGETEDIYAIKGYDAICDTQVLYHKLEGTVYKQLEEININFKNKKTEEKTDDKKESKPLTAKHIFKKYASKFAKKGCKFISEDPKILTVFQGYKYKKLDSIDYECLQMYLDLVKETIAAGDERVYEYIHNWIAWMIQNPGKKSRAAIVLQGRKGIGKNRFTDVIAELTSRYSCPNITNIDEFTG
;
A
#
# COMPACT_ATOMS: atom_id res chain seq x y z
N MET A 1 -70.80 24.82 -37.14
CA MET A 1 -70.71 23.47 -36.56
C MET A 1 -69.50 23.45 -35.65
N ALA A 2 -69.54 23.24 -34.33
CA ALA A 2 -70.62 23.12 -33.35
C ALA A 2 -69.97 23.39 -31.96
N THR A 3 -70.68 24.20 -31.14
CA THR A 3 -70.87 24.22 -29.66
C THR A 3 -69.93 23.44 -28.71
N GLU A 4 -69.37 24.11 -27.68
CA GLU A 4 -69.63 23.96 -26.21
C GLU A 4 -68.84 22.82 -25.53
N GLU A 5 -68.41 22.79 -24.26
CA GLU A 5 -68.28 23.70 -23.09
C GLU A 5 -67.50 22.88 -22.01
N PHE A 6 -67.40 23.39 -20.77
CA PHE A 6 -66.84 22.82 -19.51
C PHE A 6 -65.36 23.11 -19.19
N SER A 7 -64.97 23.63 -18.01
CA SER A 7 -65.75 24.06 -16.84
C SER A 7 -64.95 25.11 -16.03
N LYS A 8 -65.64 26.08 -15.43
CA LYS A 8 -65.18 26.84 -14.27
C LYS A 8 -65.51 26.03 -13.01
N ASP A 9 -64.50 25.68 -12.22
CA ASP A 9 -64.44 25.98 -10.78
C ASP A 9 -63.23 25.30 -10.12
N LYS A 10 -62.37 26.11 -9.51
CA LYS A 10 -61.86 25.90 -8.15
C LYS A 10 -61.18 27.18 -7.67
N SER A 11 -61.74 27.72 -6.59
CA SER A 11 -61.25 28.84 -5.81
C SER A 11 -59.74 28.77 -5.57
N ASN A 12 -58.99 29.79 -5.99
CA ASN A 12 -57.68 30.06 -5.42
C ASN A 12 -57.67 31.47 -4.86
N GLN A 13 -57.26 31.54 -3.59
CA GLN A 13 -57.05 32.75 -2.81
C GLN A 13 -56.24 33.76 -3.62
N GLN A 14 -56.72 35.00 -3.66
CA GLN A 14 -55.96 36.14 -4.19
C GLN A 14 -54.64 36.27 -3.42
N THR A 15 -53.56 35.72 -3.96
CA THR A 15 -52.22 36.24 -3.69
C THR A 15 -52.15 37.62 -4.33
N ASN A 16 -51.94 38.66 -3.52
CA ASN A 16 -51.65 40.02 -3.97
C ASN A 16 -50.32 40.05 -4.76
N VAL A 17 -50.36 39.61 -6.02
CA VAL A 17 -49.28 39.79 -6.99
C VAL A 17 -49.55 41.12 -7.67
N LYS A 18 -48.73 42.13 -7.37
CA LYS A 18 -48.78 43.42 -8.05
C LYS A 18 -48.12 43.24 -9.42
N CYS A 19 -48.91 43.34 -10.49
CA CYS A 19 -48.42 43.21 -11.87
C CYS A 19 -48.24 44.61 -12.46
N GLU A 20 -47.02 44.98 -12.83
CA GLU A 20 -46.72 46.22 -13.56
C GLU A 20 -46.22 45.85 -14.97
N THR A 21 -46.89 46.39 -15.99
CA THR A 21 -46.60 46.12 -17.41
C THR A 21 -46.06 47.38 -18.06
N PHE A 22 -44.89 47.28 -18.71
CA PHE A 22 -44.26 48.38 -19.44
C PHE A 22 -44.26 48.08 -20.95
N GLU A 23 -44.82 48.98 -21.76
CA GLU A 23 -44.97 48.81 -23.22
C GLU A 23 -43.71 49.22 -24.01
N LYS A 24 -43.52 48.61 -25.19
CA LYS A 24 -42.25 48.58 -25.94
C LYS A 24 -42.27 49.52 -27.16
N GLY A 25 -41.26 50.38 -27.33
CA GLY A 25 -41.04 51.20 -28.54
C GLY A 25 -40.54 50.42 -29.78
N PRO A 26 -40.50 51.02 -30.99
CA PRO A 26 -40.29 50.30 -32.25
C PRO A 26 -38.81 49.94 -32.56
N LYS A 27 -38.59 48.75 -33.16
CA LYS A 27 -37.28 48.07 -33.36
C LYS A 27 -36.62 48.32 -34.74
N ARG A 28 -35.27 48.36 -34.78
CA ARG A 28 -34.43 48.19 -35.99
C ARG A 28 -33.73 46.80 -36.02
N LYS A 29 -33.41 46.27 -37.21
CA LYS A 29 -32.88 44.90 -37.47
C LYS A 29 -31.37 44.89 -37.80
N TYR A 30 -30.65 43.85 -37.37
CA TYR A 30 -29.26 43.54 -37.77
C TYR A 30 -29.13 42.04 -38.11
N THR A 31 -28.25 41.66 -39.05
CA THR A 31 -28.07 40.27 -39.54
C THR A 31 -26.59 39.94 -39.77
N ARG A 32 -26.12 38.73 -39.36
CA ARG A 32 -24.80 38.18 -39.73
C ARG A 32 -24.85 36.64 -39.87
N LYS A 33 -24.10 36.07 -40.83
CA LYS A 33 -23.92 34.62 -41.12
C LYS A 33 -22.51 34.14 -40.71
N SER A 34 -22.35 32.86 -40.37
CA SER A 34 -21.07 32.11 -40.30
C SER A 34 -21.20 30.71 -40.92
N LYS A 35 -20.10 30.18 -41.48
CA LYS A 35 -19.93 28.82 -42.04
C LYS A 35 -19.04 27.97 -41.10
N THR A 36 -19.23 26.64 -41.09
CA THR A 36 -18.41 25.66 -40.33
C THR A 36 -17.87 24.58 -41.29
N ASP A 37 -16.63 24.12 -41.06
CA ASP A 37 -15.86 23.16 -41.88
C ASP A 37 -16.28 21.69 -41.66
N GLU A 38 -16.65 20.98 -42.73
CA GLU A 38 -17.13 19.58 -42.74
C GLU A 38 -16.00 18.51 -42.69
N LYS A 39 -14.73 18.92 -42.68
CA LYS A 39 -13.59 17.99 -42.79
C LYS A 39 -13.24 17.21 -41.51
N ALA A 40 -13.60 17.73 -40.33
CA ALA A 40 -13.29 17.08 -39.05
C ALA A 40 -14.22 15.88 -38.75
N LYS A 41 -15.41 15.86 -39.34
CA LYS A 41 -16.42 14.82 -39.07
C LYS A 41 -16.11 13.51 -39.77
N ALA A 42 -15.49 13.57 -40.96
CA ALA A 42 -15.15 12.39 -41.77
C ALA A 42 -13.95 11.58 -41.23
N MET A 43 -13.04 12.20 -40.46
CA MET A 43 -11.88 11.50 -39.87
C MET A 43 -12.25 10.65 -38.65
N ILE A 44 -13.32 11.00 -37.92
CA ILE A 44 -13.76 10.28 -36.72
C ILE A 44 -14.48 8.98 -37.08
N ASP A 45 -15.29 8.99 -38.14
CA ASP A 45 -16.03 7.80 -38.60
C ASP A 45 -15.11 6.71 -39.18
N GLN A 46 -13.90 7.08 -39.61
CA GLN A 46 -12.92 6.14 -40.16
C GLN A 46 -12.15 5.37 -39.07
N MET A 47 -11.94 5.98 -37.90
CA MET A 47 -11.25 5.35 -36.76
C MET A 47 -12.13 4.32 -36.01
N ILE A 48 -13.45 4.45 -36.09
CA ILE A 48 -14.39 3.55 -35.40
C ILE A 48 -14.50 2.20 -36.11
N ASN A 49 -14.23 2.15 -37.42
CA ASN A 49 -14.47 0.94 -38.22
C ASN A 49 -13.29 -0.07 -38.19
N GLU A 50 -12.08 0.36 -37.80
CA GLU A 50 -10.89 -0.50 -37.74
C GLU A 50 -10.76 -1.28 -36.41
N GLN A 51 -11.52 -0.95 -35.36
CA GLN A 51 -11.48 -1.65 -34.07
C GLN A 51 -12.47 -2.82 -33.94
N THR A 52 -13.28 -3.11 -34.97
CA THR A 52 -14.39 -4.08 -34.87
C THR A 52 -14.09 -5.48 -35.42
N ASN A 53 -12.88 -5.77 -35.89
CA ASN A 53 -12.60 -7.02 -36.65
C ASN A 53 -11.75 -8.10 -35.95
N GLU A 54 -11.52 -8.02 -34.64
CA GLU A 54 -10.94 -9.14 -33.85
C GLU A 54 -11.78 -9.43 -32.59
N GLN A 55 -13.03 -9.85 -32.80
CA GLN A 55 -13.78 -10.63 -31.80
C GLN A 55 -14.43 -11.82 -32.50
N THR A 56 -13.68 -12.92 -32.59
CA THR A 56 -14.26 -14.25 -32.76
C THR A 56 -14.11 -14.97 -31.43
N ILE A 57 -15.20 -15.61 -30.99
CA ILE A 57 -15.43 -16.18 -29.66
C ILE A 57 -14.50 -17.40 -29.43
N GLU A 58 -13.40 -17.21 -28.68
CA GLU A 58 -12.73 -18.28 -27.93
C GLU A 58 -13.03 -18.08 -26.43
N PRO A 59 -13.35 -19.14 -25.65
CA PRO A 59 -13.47 -19.04 -24.20
C PRO A 59 -12.15 -18.55 -23.60
N SER A 60 -12.20 -17.69 -22.58
CA SER A 60 -10.97 -17.30 -21.88
C SER A 60 -10.39 -18.52 -21.16
N GLN A 61 -9.06 -18.60 -21.00
CA GLN A 61 -8.41 -19.69 -20.24
C GLN A 61 -9.01 -19.90 -18.85
N ARG A 62 -9.50 -18.82 -18.23
CA ARG A 62 -10.21 -18.86 -16.96
C ARG A 62 -11.51 -19.66 -17.05
N ASP A 63 -12.30 -19.48 -18.09
CA ASP A 63 -13.57 -20.18 -18.27
C ASP A 63 -13.35 -21.71 -18.37
N ILE A 64 -12.27 -22.13 -19.04
CA ILE A 64 -11.88 -23.54 -19.17
C ILE A 64 -11.46 -24.14 -17.81
N ILE A 65 -10.75 -23.38 -16.98
CA ILE A 65 -10.29 -23.82 -15.66
C ILE A 65 -11.47 -23.87 -14.67
N GLU A 66 -12.36 -22.88 -14.71
CA GLU A 66 -13.59 -22.87 -13.92
C GLU A 66 -14.48 -24.08 -14.26
N GLU A 67 -14.66 -24.38 -15.54
CA GLU A 67 -15.45 -25.52 -16.00
C GLU A 67 -14.85 -26.87 -15.56
N LYS A 68 -13.53 -27.03 -15.65
CA LYS A 68 -12.83 -28.23 -15.14
C LYS A 68 -12.94 -28.38 -13.62
N HIS A 69 -12.81 -27.29 -12.88
CA HIS A 69 -12.91 -27.32 -11.42
C HIS A 69 -14.33 -27.69 -10.96
N ASP A 70 -15.35 -27.15 -11.64
CA ASP A 70 -16.75 -27.48 -11.38
C ASP A 70 -17.08 -28.92 -11.76
N GLN A 71 -16.50 -29.42 -12.85
CA GLN A 71 -16.61 -30.82 -13.25
C GLN A 71 -16.00 -31.75 -12.20
N HIS A 72 -14.82 -31.41 -11.65
CA HIS A 72 -14.19 -32.20 -10.59
C HIS A 72 -15.04 -32.25 -9.31
N ILE A 73 -15.65 -31.12 -8.89
CA ILE A 73 -16.58 -31.11 -7.75
C ILE A 73 -17.81 -32.00 -8.03
N SER A 74 -18.36 -31.92 -9.24
CA SER A 74 -19.50 -32.75 -9.68
C SER A 74 -19.17 -34.24 -9.66
N GLU A 75 -17.98 -34.63 -10.14
CA GLU A 75 -17.50 -36.02 -10.11
C GLU A 75 -17.35 -36.56 -8.69
N GLN A 76 -16.81 -35.75 -7.76
CA GLN A 76 -16.71 -36.12 -6.35
C GLN A 76 -18.08 -36.26 -5.67
N ARG A 77 -19.06 -35.43 -6.04
CA ARG A 77 -20.44 -35.51 -5.52
C ARG A 77 -21.23 -36.70 -6.05
N ASN A 78 -21.01 -37.08 -7.32
CA ASN A 78 -21.76 -38.13 -8.00
C ASN A 78 -21.14 -39.54 -7.84
N TYR A 79 -20.03 -39.66 -7.10
CA TYR A 79 -19.41 -40.95 -6.84
C TYR A 79 -20.19 -41.71 -5.75
N HIS A 80 -20.78 -42.84 -6.11
CA HIS A 80 -21.52 -43.72 -5.19
C HIS A 80 -20.76 -45.04 -4.96
N GLY A 81 -20.20 -45.20 -3.76
CA GLY A 81 -19.49 -46.41 -3.31
C GLY A 81 -18.37 -46.12 -2.30
N GLY A 82 -18.11 -47.04 -1.38
CA GLY A 82 -17.11 -46.90 -0.30
C GLY A 82 -17.70 -47.10 1.10
N THR A 83 -16.83 -47.19 2.11
CA THR A 83 -17.21 -47.26 3.53
C THR A 83 -17.72 -45.91 4.04
N ASP A 84 -18.47 -45.89 5.15
CA ASP A 84 -19.01 -44.66 5.75
C ASP A 84 -17.92 -43.60 6.00
N LYS A 85 -16.73 -44.04 6.39
CA LYS A 85 -15.56 -43.17 6.60
C LYS A 85 -15.09 -42.50 5.30
N GLU A 86 -15.10 -43.22 4.18
CA GLU A 86 -14.72 -42.68 2.87
C GLU A 86 -15.78 -41.70 2.35
N GLN A 87 -17.05 -41.88 2.71
CA GLN A 87 -18.13 -40.94 2.39
C GLN A 87 -18.00 -39.63 3.19
N ASP A 88 -17.65 -39.71 4.47
CA ASP A 88 -17.39 -38.53 5.31
C ASP A 88 -16.15 -37.76 4.85
N GLU A 89 -15.05 -38.45 4.52
CA GLU A 89 -13.83 -37.83 4.00
C GLU A 89 -14.07 -37.12 2.66
N ARG A 90 -14.88 -37.72 1.76
CA ARG A 90 -15.28 -37.07 0.50
C ARG A 90 -16.20 -35.89 0.71
N SER A 91 -17.17 -35.99 1.63
CA SER A 91 -18.04 -34.86 1.97
C SER A 91 -17.23 -33.68 2.51
N TYR A 92 -16.20 -33.96 3.33
CA TYR A 92 -15.27 -32.95 3.81
C TYR A 92 -14.36 -32.38 2.70
N LEU A 93 -13.95 -33.21 1.74
CA LEU A 93 -13.17 -32.77 0.57
C LEU A 93 -13.99 -31.86 -0.34
N VAL A 94 -15.23 -32.22 -0.67
CA VAL A 94 -16.17 -31.39 -1.45
C VAL A 94 -16.41 -30.05 -0.77
N TYR A 95 -16.67 -30.05 0.54
CA TYR A 95 -16.81 -28.82 1.33
C TYR A 95 -15.55 -27.93 1.24
N ARG A 96 -14.36 -28.51 1.28
CA ARG A 96 -13.10 -27.77 1.17
C ARG A 96 -12.87 -27.20 -0.23
N LEU A 97 -13.14 -27.98 -1.27
CA LEU A 97 -13.00 -27.56 -2.67
C LEU A 97 -13.98 -26.43 -3.03
N GLU A 98 -15.20 -26.46 -2.51
CA GLU A 98 -16.19 -25.40 -2.71
C GLU A 98 -15.84 -24.13 -1.94
N LYS A 99 -15.38 -24.27 -0.68
CA LYS A 99 -15.03 -23.13 0.17
C LYS A 99 -13.82 -22.35 -0.36
N ASN A 100 -12.89 -23.03 -1.01
CA ASN A 100 -11.65 -22.46 -1.54
C ASN A 100 -11.65 -22.39 -3.08
N ARG A 101 -12.83 -22.39 -3.72
CA ARG A 101 -12.97 -22.47 -5.19
C ARG A 101 -12.15 -21.40 -5.91
N ASP A 102 -12.34 -20.13 -5.55
CA ASP A 102 -11.64 -19.01 -6.19
C ASP A 102 -10.12 -19.08 -5.96
N ASP A 103 -9.68 -19.48 -4.77
CA ASP A 103 -8.25 -19.62 -4.42
C ASP A 103 -7.59 -20.75 -5.23
N ASN A 104 -8.27 -21.90 -5.39
CA ASN A 104 -7.78 -23.04 -6.17
C ASN A 104 -7.71 -22.71 -7.67
N ILE A 105 -8.73 -22.04 -8.20
CA ILE A 105 -8.74 -21.57 -9.60
C ILE A 105 -7.61 -20.56 -9.82
N PHE A 106 -7.41 -19.63 -8.89
CA PHE A 106 -6.30 -18.67 -8.95
C PHE A 106 -4.94 -19.39 -8.94
N LEU A 107 -4.74 -20.37 -8.06
CA LEU A 107 -3.51 -21.18 -8.00
C LEU A 107 -3.27 -21.95 -9.30
N GLU A 108 -4.30 -22.55 -9.90
CA GLU A 108 -4.18 -23.24 -11.19
C GLU A 108 -3.87 -22.28 -12.34
N ILE A 109 -4.39 -21.05 -12.32
CA ILE A 109 -4.06 -20.01 -13.31
C ILE A 109 -2.61 -19.52 -13.13
N MET A 110 -2.16 -19.35 -11.89
CA MET A 110 -0.84 -18.81 -11.60
C MET A 110 0.28 -19.83 -11.78
N LYS A 111 0.00 -21.13 -11.64
CA LYS A 111 1.01 -22.19 -11.70
C LYS A 111 1.77 -22.24 -13.04
N PRO A 112 1.12 -22.21 -14.22
CA PRO A 112 1.83 -22.11 -15.50
C PRO A 112 2.64 -20.81 -15.63
N ILE A 113 2.15 -19.69 -15.09
CA ILE A 113 2.84 -18.40 -15.14
C ILE A 113 4.09 -18.41 -14.25
N ALA A 114 3.98 -18.98 -13.04
CA ALA A 114 5.11 -19.17 -12.14
C ALA A 114 6.14 -20.14 -12.76
N GLU A 115 5.70 -21.24 -13.36
CA GLU A 115 6.56 -22.18 -14.08
C GLU A 115 7.26 -21.52 -15.28
N LEU A 116 6.56 -20.68 -16.05
CA LEU A 116 7.14 -19.90 -17.15
C LEU A 116 8.13 -18.85 -16.65
N TYR A 117 7.82 -18.17 -15.55
CA TYR A 117 8.71 -17.19 -14.92
C TYR A 117 9.99 -17.86 -14.38
N MET A 118 9.87 -19.05 -13.79
CA MET A 118 11.02 -19.87 -13.40
C MET A 118 11.84 -20.33 -14.60
N GLN A 119 11.21 -20.78 -15.67
CA GLN A 119 11.90 -21.17 -16.92
C GLN A 119 12.64 -19.97 -17.54
N GLU A 120 12.06 -18.77 -17.47
CA GLU A 120 12.70 -17.55 -17.95
C GLU A 120 13.91 -17.17 -17.10
N GLN A 121 13.84 -17.29 -15.77
CA GLN A 121 15.01 -17.09 -14.89
C GLN A 121 16.08 -18.16 -15.10
N ASP A 122 15.70 -19.44 -15.17
CA ASP A 122 16.60 -20.58 -15.31
C ASP A 122 17.35 -20.59 -16.64
N SER A 123 16.78 -20.02 -17.69
CA SER A 123 17.45 -19.90 -18.98
C SER A 123 18.58 -18.86 -19.00
N LYS A 124 18.57 -17.87 -18.08
CA LYS A 124 19.62 -16.84 -17.99
C LYS A 124 20.91 -17.41 -17.44
N THR A 125 22.01 -17.06 -18.07
CA THR A 125 23.36 -17.37 -17.61
C THR A 125 23.72 -16.60 -16.33
N ILE A 126 24.69 -17.09 -15.56
CA ILE A 126 25.15 -16.38 -14.35
C ILE A 126 25.58 -14.95 -14.67
N ILE A 127 26.29 -14.70 -15.78
CA ILE A 127 26.76 -13.35 -16.11
C ILE A 127 25.60 -12.39 -16.42
N GLU A 128 24.53 -12.87 -17.07
CA GLU A 128 23.34 -12.06 -17.34
C GLU A 128 22.61 -11.67 -16.06
N ARG A 129 22.58 -12.58 -15.08
CA ARG A 129 21.96 -12.36 -13.77
C ARG A 129 22.73 -11.35 -12.91
N VAL A 130 24.08 -11.35 -12.96
CA VAL A 130 24.90 -10.52 -12.05
C VAL A 130 25.49 -9.25 -12.67
N LYS A 131 25.33 -9.01 -13.98
CA LYS A 131 26.01 -7.92 -14.72
C LYS A 131 25.81 -6.54 -14.07
N ASP A 132 24.59 -6.24 -13.62
CA ASP A 132 24.22 -4.94 -13.04
C ASP A 132 24.51 -4.87 -11.52
N ALA A 133 24.83 -6.02 -10.91
CA ALA A 133 25.21 -6.17 -9.52
C ALA A 133 26.73 -6.23 -9.28
N MET A 134 27.54 -6.08 -10.34
CA MET A 134 29.00 -6.14 -10.26
C MET A 134 29.62 -4.80 -9.83
N ILE A 135 30.36 -4.81 -8.72
CA ILE A 135 31.03 -3.64 -8.15
C ILE A 135 32.55 -3.80 -8.29
N ASN A 136 33.26 -2.77 -8.76
CA ASN A 136 34.72 -2.81 -8.87
C ASN A 136 35.40 -2.84 -7.48
N THR A 137 36.38 -3.73 -7.33
CA THR A 137 37.33 -3.72 -6.21
C THR A 137 38.62 -3.02 -6.61
N VAL A 138 39.28 -2.42 -5.64
CA VAL A 138 40.46 -1.60 -5.89
C VAL A 138 41.62 -1.93 -4.95
N ASN A 139 42.83 -1.62 -5.42
CA ASN A 139 44.07 -1.67 -4.65
C ASN A 139 44.33 -3.02 -3.96
N TYR A 140 43.88 -4.13 -4.56
CA TYR A 140 44.07 -5.50 -4.07
C TYR A 140 43.40 -5.77 -2.72
N THR A 141 42.38 -4.98 -2.37
CA THR A 141 41.57 -5.12 -1.14
C THR A 141 40.15 -5.57 -1.48
N LYS A 142 39.46 -6.24 -0.54
CA LYS A 142 38.04 -6.60 -0.65
C LYS A 142 37.10 -5.38 -0.43
N ILE A 143 37.51 -4.16 -0.79
CA ILE A 143 36.82 -2.90 -0.47
C ILE A 143 36.46 -2.14 -1.77
N ARG A 144 35.33 -1.43 -1.74
CA ARG A 144 34.81 -0.58 -2.84
C ARG A 144 35.76 0.59 -3.14
N GLN A 145 35.73 1.07 -4.37
CA GLN A 145 36.26 2.38 -4.77
C GLN A 145 35.59 3.52 -3.98
N GLN A 146 36.38 4.34 -3.29
CA GLN A 146 35.91 5.60 -2.71
C GLN A 146 35.97 6.70 -3.78
N GLU A 147 34.90 7.49 -3.91
CA GLU A 147 34.84 8.62 -4.84
C GLU A 147 35.98 9.61 -4.55
N GLY A 148 36.69 10.04 -5.60
CA GLY A 148 37.73 11.08 -5.52
C GLY A 148 39.19 10.62 -5.42
N LYS A 149 39.50 9.32 -5.34
CA LYS A 149 40.89 8.82 -5.36
C LYS A 149 41.19 8.02 -6.64
N LYS A 150 42.31 8.30 -7.33
CA LYS A 150 42.86 7.42 -8.38
C LYS A 150 43.24 6.09 -7.74
N GLN A 151 42.50 5.03 -8.03
CA GLN A 151 42.72 3.69 -7.48
C GLN A 151 42.74 2.68 -8.62
N GLN A 152 43.65 1.69 -8.56
CA GLN A 152 43.76 0.65 -9.57
C GLN A 152 42.64 -0.37 -9.36
N ILE A 153 41.85 -0.66 -10.39
CA ILE A 153 40.84 -1.73 -10.35
C ILE A 153 41.58 -3.07 -10.34
N THR A 154 41.31 -3.89 -9.33
CA THR A 154 42.01 -5.17 -9.09
C THR A 154 41.09 -6.39 -9.14
N GLY A 155 39.79 -6.19 -9.41
CA GLY A 155 38.80 -7.25 -9.50
C GLY A 155 37.37 -6.74 -9.33
N LYS A 156 36.42 -7.64 -9.05
CA LYS A 156 35.00 -7.32 -8.87
C LYS A 156 34.38 -8.07 -7.67
N LEU A 157 33.35 -7.47 -7.08
CA LEU A 157 32.41 -8.09 -6.14
C LEU A 157 31.05 -8.22 -6.82
N ILE A 158 30.27 -9.22 -6.44
CA ILE A 158 28.85 -9.32 -6.76
C ILE A 158 28.08 -8.98 -5.49
N ASP A 159 27.21 -7.98 -5.56
CA ASP A 159 26.29 -7.64 -4.47
C ASP A 159 24.92 -8.24 -4.76
N LEU A 160 24.59 -9.35 -4.10
CA LEU A 160 23.32 -10.08 -4.29
C LEU A 160 22.10 -9.17 -4.06
N SER A 161 22.25 -8.12 -3.25
CA SER A 161 21.17 -7.17 -3.00
C SER A 161 20.83 -6.26 -4.19
N LEU A 162 21.70 -6.19 -5.19
CA LEU A 162 21.50 -5.44 -6.43
C LEU A 162 21.03 -6.31 -7.60
N ILE A 163 20.88 -7.62 -7.39
CA ILE A 163 20.32 -8.53 -8.39
C ILE A 163 18.79 -8.32 -8.44
N ASP A 164 18.22 -8.40 -9.64
CA ASP A 164 16.78 -8.20 -9.86
C ASP A 164 15.94 -9.43 -9.49
N GLU A 165 16.57 -10.61 -9.46
CA GLU A 165 16.01 -11.86 -8.95
C GLU A 165 16.58 -12.25 -7.57
N ASP A 166 15.90 -13.16 -6.89
CA ASP A 166 16.31 -13.71 -5.59
C ASP A 166 16.64 -15.21 -5.63
N ASN A 167 16.65 -15.80 -6.84
CA ASN A 167 16.88 -17.23 -7.05
C ASN A 167 18.37 -17.60 -7.10
N LEU A 168 19.30 -16.67 -7.36
CA LEU A 168 20.73 -16.98 -7.36
C LEU A 168 21.27 -17.16 -5.93
N CYS A 169 21.93 -18.28 -5.67
CA CYS A 169 22.53 -18.65 -4.40
C CYS A 169 24.03 -18.96 -4.54
N PHE A 170 24.79 -18.64 -3.50
CA PHE A 170 26.24 -18.83 -3.44
C PHE A 170 26.59 -19.68 -2.22
N VAL A 171 27.32 -20.76 -2.44
CA VAL A 171 27.90 -21.59 -1.37
C VAL A 171 29.40 -21.33 -1.33
N ASP A 172 29.92 -20.87 -0.21
CA ASP A 172 31.35 -20.65 0.02
C ASP A 172 31.88 -21.78 0.91
N ILE A 173 32.87 -22.51 0.41
CA ILE A 173 33.53 -23.60 1.12
C ILE A 173 34.94 -23.15 1.48
N ASP A 174 35.14 -22.92 2.76
CA ASP A 174 36.41 -22.53 3.36
C ASP A 174 37.18 -23.79 3.81
N ILE A 175 38.13 -24.24 2.99
CA ILE A 175 38.98 -25.40 3.30
C ILE A 175 40.05 -25.01 4.35
N HIS A 176 40.19 -25.84 5.38
CA HIS A 176 41.14 -25.62 6.46
C HIS A 176 42.60 -25.71 5.95
N LYS A 177 43.44 -24.82 6.47
CA LYS A 177 44.81 -24.57 5.96
C LYS A 177 45.90 -25.23 6.81
N ASP A 178 45.50 -26.06 7.76
CA ASP A 178 46.36 -26.88 8.62
C ASP A 178 46.93 -28.10 7.88
N LYS A 179 46.42 -28.38 6.68
CA LYS A 179 46.80 -29.52 5.84
C LYS A 179 47.78 -29.14 4.71
N PRO A 180 48.60 -30.09 4.20
CA PRO A 180 49.43 -29.88 3.03
C PRO A 180 48.62 -29.46 1.79
N ILE A 181 49.24 -28.68 0.89
CA ILE A 181 48.59 -28.20 -0.36
C ILE A 181 48.00 -29.33 -1.20
N GLU A 182 48.70 -30.47 -1.29
CA GLU A 182 48.26 -31.65 -2.03
C GLU A 182 46.95 -32.24 -1.47
N GLU A 183 46.79 -32.21 -0.14
CA GLU A 183 45.58 -32.68 0.53
C GLU A 183 44.43 -31.70 0.35
N ILE A 184 44.70 -30.38 0.43
CA ILE A 184 43.73 -29.32 0.14
C ILE A 184 43.21 -29.44 -1.30
N ASP A 185 44.11 -29.69 -2.26
CA ASP A 185 43.74 -29.88 -3.66
C ASP A 185 42.92 -31.15 -3.87
N LYS A 186 43.24 -32.24 -3.15
CA LYS A 186 42.44 -33.47 -3.16
C LYS A 186 41.04 -33.27 -2.57
N ILE A 187 40.92 -32.56 -1.45
CA ILE A 187 39.62 -32.22 -0.83
C ILE A 187 38.78 -31.41 -1.82
N ARG A 188 39.37 -30.37 -2.43
CA ARG A 188 38.69 -29.54 -3.43
C ARG A 188 38.25 -30.33 -4.66
N GLN A 189 39.09 -31.23 -5.17
CA GLN A 189 38.73 -32.06 -6.31
C GLN A 189 37.57 -33.01 -5.97
N ASN A 190 37.61 -33.67 -4.80
CA ASN A 190 36.50 -34.52 -4.35
C ASN A 190 35.18 -33.75 -4.22
N LEU A 191 35.23 -32.50 -3.72
CA LEU A 191 34.05 -31.62 -3.66
C LEU A 191 33.52 -31.32 -5.06
N VAL A 192 34.39 -30.92 -6.00
CA VAL A 192 34.03 -30.66 -7.40
C VAL A 192 33.42 -31.90 -8.05
N ASP A 193 34.01 -33.08 -7.86
CA ASP A 193 33.54 -34.34 -8.44
C ASP A 193 32.16 -34.78 -7.89
N SER A 194 31.79 -34.32 -6.69
CA SER A 194 30.49 -34.61 -6.08
C SER A 194 29.35 -33.72 -6.63
N LEU A 195 29.68 -32.55 -7.19
CA LEU A 195 28.71 -31.54 -7.59
C LEU A 195 28.02 -31.88 -8.91
N PRO A 196 26.76 -31.42 -9.11
CA PRO A 196 26.11 -31.47 -10.42
C PRO A 196 26.91 -30.71 -11.49
N PRO A 197 26.79 -31.07 -12.79
CA PRO A 197 27.58 -30.44 -13.86
C PRO A 197 27.16 -28.99 -14.16
N ASN A 198 25.92 -28.62 -13.84
CA ASN A 198 25.28 -27.33 -14.07
C ASN A 198 25.43 -26.40 -12.86
N VAL A 199 26.65 -26.18 -12.38
CA VAL A 199 26.95 -25.18 -11.32
C VAL A 199 28.09 -24.28 -11.77
N GLY A 200 28.12 -23.03 -11.33
CA GLY A 200 29.29 -22.17 -11.54
C GLY A 200 30.34 -22.45 -10.47
N LEU A 201 31.60 -22.65 -10.85
CA LEU A 201 32.68 -22.99 -9.91
C LEU A 201 33.81 -21.97 -9.95
N VAL A 202 34.19 -21.46 -8.78
CA VAL A 202 35.30 -20.51 -8.63
C VAL A 202 36.18 -20.93 -7.46
N LYS A 203 37.47 -21.11 -7.72
CA LYS A 203 38.50 -21.30 -6.69
C LYS A 203 38.71 -19.97 -5.96
N THR A 204 38.64 -19.98 -4.63
CA THR A 204 38.89 -18.78 -3.84
C THR A 204 40.38 -18.48 -3.74
N ALA A 205 40.73 -17.23 -3.41
CA ALA A 205 42.13 -16.82 -3.25
C ALA A 205 42.93 -17.67 -2.25
N HIS A 206 42.26 -18.35 -1.31
CA HIS A 206 42.90 -19.19 -0.31
C HIS A 206 42.79 -20.69 -0.56
N GLY A 207 42.31 -21.10 -1.75
CA GLY A 207 42.19 -22.50 -2.11
C GLY A 207 40.86 -23.16 -1.74
N GLY A 208 39.90 -22.40 -1.20
CA GLY A 208 38.51 -22.85 -1.03
C GLY A 208 37.73 -22.85 -2.35
N LEU A 209 36.40 -22.98 -2.25
CA LEU A 209 35.52 -23.13 -3.41
C LEU A 209 34.23 -22.30 -3.26
N HIS A 210 33.95 -21.41 -4.21
CA HIS A 210 32.62 -20.81 -4.40
C HIS A 210 31.83 -21.61 -5.42
N ILE A 211 30.56 -21.88 -5.10
CA ILE A 211 29.61 -22.60 -5.95
C ILE A 211 28.41 -21.71 -6.20
N TYR A 212 28.05 -21.52 -7.47
CA TYR A 212 26.91 -20.75 -7.93
C TYR A 212 25.81 -21.72 -8.32
N CYS A 213 24.65 -21.59 -7.68
CA CYS A 213 23.52 -22.51 -7.82
C CYS A 213 22.19 -21.75 -7.71
N ASN A 214 21.07 -22.41 -8.04
CA ASN A 214 19.75 -21.85 -7.82
C ASN A 214 19.24 -22.18 -6.42
N LYS A 215 18.60 -21.21 -5.76
CA LYS A 215 17.93 -21.39 -4.47
C LYS A 215 16.72 -22.32 -4.62
N ASN A 216 15.95 -22.19 -5.69
CA ASN A 216 14.73 -22.95 -5.98
C ASN A 216 13.80 -23.03 -4.75
N TYR A 217 13.44 -21.86 -4.22
CA TYR A 217 12.61 -21.69 -3.02
C TYR A 217 13.14 -22.31 -1.73
N TYR A 218 14.37 -22.82 -1.71
CA TYR A 218 15.00 -23.34 -0.51
C TYR A 218 15.08 -22.24 0.56
N GLN A 219 14.40 -22.48 1.69
CA GLN A 219 14.16 -21.47 2.71
C GLN A 219 15.33 -21.36 3.67
N LEU A 220 16.03 -20.22 3.67
CA LEU A 220 17.20 -19.97 4.52
C LEU A 220 16.90 -18.99 5.67
N PRO A 221 17.47 -19.20 6.87
CA PRO A 221 17.28 -18.33 8.05
C PRO A 221 17.61 -16.84 7.85
N SER A 222 18.65 -16.56 7.07
CA SER A 222 19.14 -15.22 6.78
C SER A 222 19.78 -15.10 5.40
N ASN A 223 20.06 -13.88 4.95
CA ASN A 223 20.79 -13.63 3.70
C ASN A 223 22.22 -14.22 3.70
N ARG A 224 22.81 -14.37 4.89
CA ARG A 224 24.11 -14.99 5.11
C ARG A 224 23.95 -16.04 6.20
N ASN A 225 24.21 -17.29 5.87
CA ASN A 225 24.17 -18.41 6.81
C ASN A 225 25.60 -18.90 6.92
N VAL A 226 26.28 -18.49 8.00
CA VAL A 226 27.70 -18.74 8.22
C VAL A 226 27.85 -20.03 9.02
N LYS A 227 28.80 -20.88 8.63
CA LYS A 227 29.11 -22.19 9.23
C LYS A 227 27.87 -23.08 9.31
N VAL A 228 27.17 -23.20 8.18
CA VAL A 228 26.02 -24.11 8.06
C VAL A 228 26.42 -25.58 8.26
N ALA A 229 27.67 -25.90 7.91
CA ALA A 229 28.31 -27.14 8.28
C ALA A 229 29.78 -26.87 8.63
N VAL A 230 30.26 -27.50 9.68
CA VAL A 230 31.66 -27.48 10.14
C VAL A 230 32.16 -28.90 10.10
N THR A 231 33.18 -29.18 9.30
CA THR A 231 33.83 -30.49 9.23
C THR A 231 35.27 -30.37 9.73
N ASP A 232 35.96 -31.49 9.91
CA ASP A 232 37.39 -31.46 10.26
C ASP A 232 38.26 -30.82 9.16
N SER A 233 37.76 -30.72 7.93
CA SER A 233 38.55 -30.32 6.75
C SER A 233 38.11 -29.01 6.09
N PHE A 234 36.86 -28.58 6.29
CA PHE A 234 36.31 -27.37 5.70
C PHE A 234 35.03 -26.91 6.40
N ASP A 235 34.75 -25.62 6.29
CA ASP A 235 33.51 -24.97 6.69
C ASP A 235 32.67 -24.61 5.46
N ILE A 236 31.34 -24.62 5.59
CA ILE A 236 30.41 -24.20 4.54
C ILE A 236 29.63 -22.97 5.02
N ASP A 237 29.59 -21.94 4.18
CA ASP A 237 28.72 -20.76 4.29
C ASP A 237 27.77 -20.71 3.09
N VAL A 238 26.53 -20.25 3.29
CA VAL A 238 25.52 -20.07 2.24
C VAL A 238 25.01 -18.63 2.22
N PHE A 239 25.14 -17.98 1.07
CA PHE A 239 24.71 -16.62 0.80
C PHE A 239 23.59 -16.61 -0.24
N ALA A 240 22.45 -16.06 0.13
CA ALA A 240 21.30 -15.92 -0.75
C ALA A 240 20.56 -14.61 -0.44
N GLN A 241 19.66 -14.20 -1.34
CA GLN A 241 18.81 -13.05 -1.10
C GLN A 241 17.47 -13.51 -0.50
N MET A 242 17.29 -13.34 0.83
CA MET A 242 16.04 -13.64 1.53
C MET A 242 15.24 -12.36 1.83
N THR A 243 15.91 -11.28 2.22
CA THR A 243 15.30 -9.96 2.49
C THR A 243 16.16 -8.85 1.90
N LYS A 244 15.65 -8.12 0.90
CA LYS A 244 16.40 -7.05 0.21
C LYS A 244 16.65 -5.85 1.11
N TYR A 245 15.66 -5.53 1.93
CA TYR A 245 15.67 -4.40 2.83
C TYR A 245 15.89 -4.85 4.29
N LYS A 246 16.48 -3.95 5.07
CA LYS A 246 16.70 -4.15 6.50
C LYS A 246 15.35 -4.07 7.19
N ILE A 247 15.11 -4.99 8.12
CA ILE A 247 13.87 -5.00 8.89
C ILE A 247 14.16 -4.37 10.23
N GLU A 248 13.53 -3.23 10.49
CA GLU A 248 13.52 -2.56 11.78
C GLU A 248 12.08 -2.43 12.23
N ASN A 249 11.82 -2.72 13.51
CA ASN A 249 10.46 -2.60 14.05
C ASN A 249 9.39 -3.37 13.26
N GLY A 250 9.74 -4.55 12.75
CA GLY A 250 8.81 -5.41 12.02
C GLY A 250 8.41 -4.90 10.64
N GLN A 251 9.00 -3.79 10.21
CA GLN A 251 8.77 -3.15 8.94
C GLN A 251 10.07 -3.10 8.15
N GLU A 252 9.98 -3.25 6.84
CA GLU A 252 11.13 -3.04 5.96
C GLU A 252 11.46 -1.56 5.91
N THR A 253 12.73 -1.22 6.12
CA THR A 253 13.25 0.13 5.96
C THR A 253 13.72 0.34 4.51
N LYS A 254 14.22 1.54 4.20
CA LYS A 254 14.84 1.81 2.89
C LYS A 254 16.31 1.36 2.81
N GLU A 255 16.89 0.89 3.91
CA GLU A 255 18.29 0.45 3.94
C GLU A 255 18.42 -0.94 3.32
N ILE A 256 19.32 -1.10 2.34
CA ILE A 256 19.59 -2.39 1.70
C ILE A 256 20.53 -3.22 2.56
N VAL A 257 20.18 -4.50 2.78
CA VAL A 257 21.05 -5.44 3.50
C VAL A 257 22.18 -5.87 2.57
N GLN A 258 23.39 -5.36 2.81
CA GLN A 258 24.55 -5.66 1.97
C GLN A 258 24.91 -7.14 2.00
N ASN A 259 24.85 -7.80 0.84
CA ASN A 259 25.19 -9.21 0.71
C ASN A 259 26.17 -9.42 -0.45
N ARG A 260 27.46 -9.53 -0.15
CA ARG A 260 28.52 -9.42 -1.17
C ARG A 260 29.42 -10.64 -1.19
N VAL A 261 29.72 -11.11 -2.40
CA VAL A 261 30.63 -12.22 -2.68
C VAL A 261 31.70 -11.77 -3.67
N VAL A 262 32.91 -12.32 -3.57
CA VAL A 262 34.01 -11.99 -4.48
C VAL A 262 33.84 -12.71 -5.82
N ALA A 263 33.90 -11.95 -6.92
CA ALA A 263 33.81 -12.48 -8.27
C ALA A 263 35.18 -13.04 -8.75
N PRO A 264 35.18 -14.00 -9.69
CA PRO A 264 36.42 -14.52 -10.27
C PRO A 264 37.19 -13.47 -11.07
N ASN A 265 38.47 -13.73 -11.29
CA ASN A 265 39.49 -12.81 -11.81
C ASN A 265 39.84 -11.65 -10.87
N THR A 266 39.39 -11.69 -9.62
CA THR A 266 39.78 -10.73 -8.59
C THR A 266 41.12 -11.09 -7.97
N SER A 267 42.03 -10.13 -7.93
CA SER A 267 43.35 -10.27 -7.30
C SER A 267 43.35 -9.59 -5.93
N ILE A 268 43.76 -10.31 -4.89
CA ILE A 268 43.97 -9.78 -3.53
C ILE A 268 45.46 -9.83 -3.16
N ARG A 269 45.92 -8.90 -2.33
CA ARG A 269 47.30 -8.89 -1.83
C ARG A 269 47.31 -9.04 -0.33
N GLU A 270 48.16 -9.95 0.12
CA GLU A 270 48.42 -10.18 1.54
C GLU A 270 49.91 -10.17 1.80
N THR A 271 50.29 -9.77 3.01
CA THR A 271 51.67 -9.85 3.47
C THR A 271 51.83 -11.10 4.32
N LYS A 272 52.57 -12.09 3.83
CA LYS A 272 52.97 -13.28 4.59
C LYS A 272 54.48 -13.28 4.73
N ASN A 273 54.99 -13.46 5.95
CA ASN A 273 56.44 -13.49 6.25
C ASN A 273 57.22 -12.29 5.65
N ASN A 274 56.69 -11.07 5.77
CA ASN A 274 57.23 -9.84 5.18
C ASN A 274 57.36 -9.82 3.64
N GLN A 275 56.79 -10.80 2.94
CA GLN A 275 56.67 -10.80 1.48
C GLN A 275 55.21 -10.55 1.05
N ARG A 276 55.04 -9.71 0.03
CA ARG A 276 53.73 -9.45 -0.57
C ARG A 276 53.40 -10.58 -1.53
N VAL A 277 52.36 -11.34 -1.21
CA VAL A 277 51.81 -12.40 -2.06
C VAL A 277 50.54 -11.89 -2.71
N THR A 278 50.40 -12.10 -4.02
CA THR A 278 49.15 -11.80 -4.74
C THR A 278 48.42 -13.12 -4.97
N LEU A 279 47.19 -13.21 -4.47
CA LEU A 279 46.31 -14.37 -4.62
C LEU A 279 45.17 -14.00 -5.57
N LYS A 280 44.61 -14.98 -6.28
CA LYS A 280 43.55 -14.76 -7.28
C LYS A 280 42.36 -15.67 -7.06
N TYR A 281 41.17 -15.14 -7.32
CA TYR A 281 39.97 -15.93 -7.52
C TYR A 281 39.94 -16.40 -8.97
N GLU A 282 39.83 -17.70 -9.19
CA GLU A 282 39.98 -18.30 -10.52
C GLU A 282 38.74 -19.12 -10.86
N ALA A 283 38.18 -18.93 -12.05
CA ALA A 283 37.10 -19.76 -12.53
C ALA A 283 37.61 -21.18 -12.79
N ILE A 284 36.90 -22.20 -12.30
CA ILE A 284 37.24 -23.61 -12.51
C ILE A 284 36.57 -24.13 -13.79
N ASN A 285 35.36 -23.66 -14.08
CA ASN A 285 34.63 -23.96 -15.31
C ASN A 285 34.20 -22.67 -16.03
N ASP A 286 33.41 -22.80 -17.11
CA ASP A 286 32.81 -21.66 -17.81
C ASP A 286 31.64 -21.05 -17.01
N TRP A 287 31.92 -20.69 -15.75
CA TRP A 287 30.96 -20.23 -14.75
C TRP A 287 30.07 -19.10 -15.26
N LYS A 288 30.55 -18.27 -16.20
CA LYS A 288 29.79 -17.13 -16.73
C LYS A 288 28.57 -17.58 -17.52
N ASN A 289 28.74 -18.62 -18.33
CA ASN A 289 27.77 -19.06 -19.33
C ASN A 289 26.95 -20.26 -18.86
N VAL A 290 27.16 -20.74 -17.63
CA VAL A 290 26.29 -21.78 -17.05
C VAL A 290 24.90 -21.19 -16.85
N SER A 291 23.91 -21.85 -17.44
CA SER A 291 22.48 -21.64 -17.20
C SER A 291 21.86 -22.92 -16.62
N HIS A 292 20.57 -22.89 -16.31
CA HIS A 292 19.83 -24.01 -15.71
C HIS A 292 20.57 -24.57 -14.48
N LEU A 293 20.93 -23.69 -13.55
CA LEU A 293 21.78 -24.06 -12.44
C LEU A 293 21.11 -25.12 -11.56
N ALA A 294 21.92 -26.06 -11.04
CA ALA A 294 21.45 -27.04 -10.08
C ALA A 294 20.89 -26.35 -8.83
N SER A 295 19.95 -27.00 -8.17
CA SER A 295 19.34 -26.45 -6.96
C SER A 295 20.26 -26.59 -5.76
N LEU A 296 20.13 -25.66 -4.80
CA LEU A 296 20.81 -25.72 -3.52
C LEU A 296 20.46 -27.02 -2.78
N ARG A 297 19.19 -27.46 -2.86
CA ARG A 297 18.74 -28.71 -2.25
C ARG A 297 19.48 -29.92 -2.82
N GLU A 298 19.60 -30.04 -4.14
CA GLU A 298 20.35 -31.14 -4.79
C GLU A 298 21.82 -31.17 -4.35
N ILE A 299 22.43 -30.01 -4.09
CA ILE A 299 23.81 -29.92 -3.61
C ILE A 299 23.90 -30.36 -2.15
N LEU A 300 23.05 -29.83 -1.28
CA LEU A 300 23.08 -30.09 0.16
C LEU A 300 22.63 -31.53 0.52
N ASP A 301 21.64 -32.08 -0.19
CA ASP A 301 21.16 -33.46 -0.01
C ASP A 301 22.28 -34.48 -0.28
N LYS A 302 23.11 -34.23 -1.29
CA LYS A 302 24.30 -35.07 -1.59
C LYS A 302 25.32 -35.08 -0.46
N TRP A 303 25.38 -33.99 0.32
CA TRP A 303 26.25 -33.87 1.49
C TRP A 303 25.52 -34.22 2.79
N ASN A 304 24.25 -34.62 2.72
CA ASN A 304 23.38 -34.90 3.86
C ASN A 304 23.33 -33.73 4.86
N ILE A 305 23.21 -32.51 4.33
CA ILE A 305 23.07 -31.27 5.08
C ILE A 305 21.65 -30.75 4.88
N ASP A 306 20.92 -30.52 5.96
CA ASP A 306 19.62 -29.85 5.92
C ASP A 306 19.68 -28.59 6.77
N ILE A 307 19.53 -27.44 6.12
CA ILE A 307 19.46 -26.12 6.75
C ILE A 307 18.17 -25.40 6.38
N GLU A 308 17.22 -26.11 5.79
CA GLU A 308 15.96 -25.54 5.38
C GLU A 308 15.13 -25.17 6.61
N MET A 309 14.69 -23.92 6.68
CA MET A 309 13.73 -23.54 7.70
C MET A 309 12.39 -24.22 7.44
N SER A 310 11.82 -24.79 8.50
CA SER A 310 10.43 -25.24 8.44
C SER A 310 9.49 -24.04 8.25
N TYR A 311 8.37 -24.27 7.58
CA TYR A 311 7.29 -23.27 7.45
C TYR A 311 6.83 -22.73 8.82
N LYS A 312 6.86 -23.56 9.87
CA LYS A 312 6.52 -23.15 11.23
C LYS A 312 7.52 -22.13 11.79
N ASP A 313 8.80 -22.33 11.53
CA ASP A 313 9.86 -21.43 11.99
C ASP A 313 9.87 -20.10 11.22
N GLN A 314 9.52 -20.13 9.93
CA GLN A 314 9.33 -18.93 9.11
C GLN A 314 8.13 -18.09 9.59
N ALA A 315 6.97 -18.72 9.79
CA ALA A 315 5.78 -18.05 10.33
C ALA A 315 6.06 -17.46 11.72
N GLN A 316 6.86 -18.16 12.52
CA GLN A 316 7.29 -17.69 13.83
C GLN A 316 8.26 -16.49 13.73
N GLN A 317 9.20 -16.48 12.77
CA GLN A 317 10.10 -15.35 12.55
C GLN A 317 9.34 -14.09 12.06
N GLN A 318 8.34 -14.25 11.19
CA GLN A 318 7.45 -13.16 10.78
C GLN A 318 6.60 -12.66 11.95
N HIS A 319 6.10 -13.56 12.78
CA HIS A 319 5.38 -13.21 14.01
C HIS A 319 6.29 -12.42 14.96
N ASP A 320 7.53 -12.85 15.18
CA ASP A 320 8.51 -12.14 16.01
C ASP A 320 8.84 -10.75 15.45
N ARG A 321 8.89 -10.60 14.12
CA ARG A 321 9.05 -9.29 13.47
C ARG A 321 7.86 -8.39 13.74
N ILE A 322 6.62 -8.88 13.63
CA ILE A 322 5.41 -8.06 13.78
C ILE A 322 5.12 -7.70 15.25
N TYR A 323 5.32 -8.65 16.17
CA TYR A 323 4.88 -8.53 17.57
C TYR A 323 6.02 -8.37 18.58
N GLY A 324 7.27 -8.62 18.18
CA GLY A 324 8.46 -8.53 19.05
C GLY A 324 9.13 -7.16 19.09
N VAL A 325 8.54 -6.16 18.42
CA VAL A 325 9.00 -4.77 18.36
C VAL A 325 8.65 -4.07 19.65
N GLN A 326 9.66 -3.61 20.37
CA GLN A 326 9.53 -3.10 21.73
C GLN A 326 10.36 -1.84 21.93
N ILE A 327 10.65 -1.15 20.83
CA ILE A 327 11.36 0.12 20.78
C ILE A 327 10.44 1.11 20.09
N ASN A 328 10.19 2.24 20.74
CA ASN A 328 9.36 3.33 20.22
C ASN A 328 10.12 4.16 19.18
N ASP A 329 9.40 5.05 18.46
CA ASP A 329 9.96 5.93 17.42
C ASP A 329 11.09 6.86 17.94
N ASP A 330 11.17 7.08 19.27
CA ASP A 330 12.21 7.85 19.96
C ASP A 330 13.41 7.00 20.44
N GLY A 331 13.41 5.70 20.16
CA GLY A 331 14.45 4.76 20.58
C GLY A 331 14.32 4.23 22.01
N ALA A 332 13.26 4.58 22.75
CA ALA A 332 13.02 4.07 24.10
C ALA A 332 12.42 2.65 24.10
N ILE A 333 12.77 1.83 25.09
CA ILE A 333 12.14 0.52 25.29
C ILE A 333 10.71 0.75 25.76
N GLU A 334 9.76 0.17 25.05
CA GLU A 334 8.35 0.30 25.34
C GLU A 334 8.00 -0.32 26.70
N GLN A 335 7.06 0.31 27.43
CA GLN A 335 6.61 -0.20 28.71
C GLN A 335 5.75 -1.46 28.52
N MET A 336 6.05 -2.53 29.28
CA MET A 336 5.26 -3.75 29.28
C MET A 336 3.99 -3.54 30.12
N ASN A 337 2.82 -3.93 29.60
CA ASN A 337 1.57 -3.81 30.34
C ASN A 337 1.45 -4.87 31.45
N ASP A 338 0.62 -4.56 32.45
CA ASP A 338 0.52 -5.36 33.68
C ASP A 338 0.01 -6.80 33.44
N GLU A 339 -0.92 -6.98 32.49
CA GLU A 339 -1.45 -8.31 32.13
C GLU A 339 -0.32 -9.21 31.57
N LEU A 340 0.48 -8.69 30.63
CA LEU A 340 1.61 -9.42 30.06
C LEU A 340 2.75 -9.59 31.06
N ALA A 341 3.03 -8.57 31.89
CA ALA A 341 4.06 -8.65 32.92
C ALA A 341 3.71 -9.72 33.96
N GLN A 342 2.45 -9.79 34.39
CA GLN A 342 1.97 -10.80 35.32
C GLN A 342 2.08 -12.20 34.71
N ALA A 343 1.64 -12.37 33.46
CA ALA A 343 1.77 -13.64 32.74
C ALA A 343 3.24 -14.06 32.58
N CYS A 344 4.15 -13.12 32.33
CA CYS A 344 5.59 -13.39 32.29
C CYS A 344 6.09 -13.92 33.64
N VAL A 345 5.75 -13.23 34.74
CA VAL A 345 6.14 -13.63 36.11
C VAL A 345 5.58 -14.99 36.51
N ASP A 346 4.36 -15.32 36.10
CA ASP A 346 3.74 -16.61 36.42
C ASP A 346 4.34 -17.76 35.62
N GLY A 347 4.89 -17.47 34.43
CA GLY A 347 5.59 -18.43 33.57
C GLY A 347 7.03 -18.74 33.98
N LEU A 348 7.66 -17.92 34.84
CA LEU A 348 9.02 -18.13 35.36
C LEU A 348 9.04 -19.24 36.42
N LYS A 349 8.75 -20.48 36.00
CA LYS A 349 8.72 -21.67 36.85
C LYS A 349 9.39 -22.83 36.11
N ASN A 350 9.97 -23.74 36.89
CA ASN A 350 10.63 -24.96 36.42
C ASN A 350 11.82 -24.70 35.47
N LEU A 351 12.45 -23.53 35.55
CA LEU A 351 13.64 -23.19 34.75
C LEU A 351 14.92 -23.64 35.47
N GLU A 352 15.92 -24.06 34.68
CA GLU A 352 17.30 -24.21 35.17
C GLU A 352 18.07 -22.91 34.93
N ILE A 353 18.56 -22.30 36.02
CA ILE A 353 19.13 -20.95 35.98
C ILE A 353 20.63 -20.99 36.29
N TYR A 354 21.40 -20.44 35.34
CA TYR A 354 22.85 -20.44 35.34
C TYR A 354 23.42 -19.04 35.65
N ASN A 355 24.67 -19.01 36.09
CA ASN A 355 25.32 -17.77 36.53
C ASN A 355 25.83 -16.91 35.37
N TYR A 356 26.44 -17.55 34.37
CA TYR A 356 27.11 -16.86 33.29
C TYR A 356 26.16 -16.61 32.11
N PRO A 357 26.27 -15.45 31.45
CA PRO A 357 25.46 -15.16 30.28
C PRO A 357 25.92 -16.02 29.10
N GLN A 358 25.09 -16.99 28.73
CA GLN A 358 25.12 -17.66 27.42
C GLN A 358 24.02 -17.07 26.52
N PRO A 359 24.07 -17.33 25.20
CA PRO A 359 22.94 -17.05 24.33
C PRO A 359 21.63 -17.57 24.94
N ILE A 360 20.59 -16.72 24.93
CA ILE A 360 19.36 -16.97 25.71
C ILE A 360 18.58 -18.19 25.24
N ASN A 361 18.88 -18.72 24.06
CA ASN A 361 18.33 -19.96 23.52
C ASN A 361 19.03 -21.22 24.05
N MET A 362 20.24 -21.09 24.60
CA MET A 362 20.99 -22.21 25.17
C MET A 362 20.72 -22.35 26.67
N GLU A 363 20.87 -21.28 27.44
CA GLU A 363 20.70 -21.31 28.91
C GLU A 363 20.03 -20.03 29.41
N VAL A 364 19.23 -20.16 30.48
CA VAL A 364 18.67 -19.01 31.19
C VAL A 364 19.69 -18.50 32.20
N SER A 365 20.17 -17.28 32.01
CA SER A 365 21.05 -16.64 32.98
C SER A 365 20.25 -15.91 34.06
N LEU A 366 20.73 -15.96 35.30
CA LEU A 366 20.13 -15.24 36.41
C LEU A 366 20.08 -13.72 36.16
N LEU A 367 21.12 -13.18 35.51
CA LEU A 367 21.17 -11.79 35.08
C LEU A 367 20.01 -11.44 34.13
N SER A 368 19.73 -12.29 33.13
CA SER A 368 18.67 -12.02 32.16
C SER A 368 17.27 -11.98 32.79
N ILE A 369 17.01 -12.83 33.79
CA ILE A 369 15.77 -12.78 34.57
C ILE A 369 15.66 -11.47 35.34
N PHE A 370 16.72 -11.04 36.02
CA PHE A 370 16.69 -9.79 36.77
C PHE A 370 16.54 -8.56 35.88
N CYS A 371 17.23 -8.49 34.74
CA CYS A 371 16.99 -7.43 33.75
C CYS A 371 15.51 -7.36 33.36
N GLY A 372 14.87 -8.52 33.18
CA GLY A 372 13.44 -8.64 32.94
C GLY A 372 12.58 -8.09 34.07
N LEU A 373 12.78 -8.61 35.29
CA LEU A 373 11.95 -8.26 36.43
C LEU A 373 12.09 -6.78 36.83
N TYR A 374 13.30 -6.21 36.82
CA TYR A 374 13.50 -4.78 37.11
C TYR A 374 12.92 -3.87 36.03
N GLY A 375 12.73 -4.38 34.81
CA GLY A 375 12.02 -3.69 33.74
C GLY A 375 10.51 -3.59 33.94
N ILE A 376 9.91 -4.37 34.84
CA ILE A 376 8.48 -4.32 35.13
C ILE A 376 8.21 -3.09 36.00
N SER A 377 7.32 -2.21 35.52
CA SER A 377 6.97 -0.97 36.20
C SER A 377 6.06 -1.17 37.41
N ASN A 378 5.14 -2.14 37.33
CA ASN A 378 4.27 -2.49 38.44
C ASN A 378 5.08 -3.20 39.55
N GLU A 379 5.24 -2.50 40.68
CA GLU A 379 6.06 -2.93 41.79
C GLU A 379 5.59 -4.25 42.43
N SER A 380 4.26 -4.45 42.56
CA SER A 380 3.69 -5.67 43.12
C SER A 380 4.02 -6.89 42.26
N ILE A 381 3.88 -6.75 40.94
CA ILE A 381 4.21 -7.82 39.97
C ILE A 381 5.70 -8.13 40.02
N ARG A 382 6.55 -7.09 40.05
CA ARG A 382 8.00 -7.23 40.15
C ARG A 382 8.41 -7.98 41.42
N LEU A 383 7.91 -7.58 42.58
CA LEU A 383 8.22 -8.23 43.87
C LEU A 383 7.80 -9.71 43.88
N LYS A 384 6.62 -10.02 43.30
CA LYS A 384 6.17 -11.41 43.11
C LYS A 384 7.14 -12.19 42.23
N GLY A 385 7.58 -11.61 41.12
CA GLY A 385 8.58 -12.21 40.23
C GLY A 385 9.92 -12.47 40.93
N MET A 386 10.42 -11.52 41.72
CA MET A 386 11.66 -11.68 42.49
C MET A 386 11.57 -12.85 43.48
N LYS A 387 10.42 -13.02 44.12
CA LYS A 387 10.18 -14.17 45.02
C LYS A 387 10.13 -15.49 44.25
N ASN A 388 9.50 -15.49 43.07
CA ASN A 388 9.34 -16.69 42.24
C ASN A 388 10.67 -17.27 41.76
N VAL A 389 11.70 -16.44 41.53
CA VAL A 389 13.01 -16.89 41.01
C VAL A 389 13.58 -18.03 41.84
N ARG A 390 13.69 -17.86 43.16
CA ARG A 390 14.20 -18.91 44.06
C ARG A 390 13.16 -19.96 44.44
N GLN A 391 11.88 -19.60 44.44
CA GLN A 391 10.82 -20.48 44.94
C GLN A 391 10.42 -21.57 43.95
N PHE A 392 10.43 -21.26 42.64
CA PHE A 392 9.88 -22.15 41.61
C PHE A 392 10.90 -22.58 40.55
N ASN A 393 12.17 -22.21 40.67
CA ASN A 393 13.21 -22.54 39.69
C ASN A 393 14.43 -23.15 40.36
N LYS A 394 15.25 -23.84 39.58
CA LYS A 394 16.45 -24.54 40.04
C LYS A 394 17.69 -23.73 39.66
N LEU A 395 18.33 -23.13 40.66
CA LEU A 395 19.57 -22.36 40.46
C LEU A 395 20.78 -23.28 40.55
N SER A 396 21.75 -23.07 39.67
CA SER A 396 23.09 -23.65 39.83
C SER A 396 23.77 -23.10 41.10
N PRO A 397 24.72 -23.84 41.71
CA PRO A 397 25.41 -23.37 42.92
C PRO A 397 26.11 -22.01 42.76
N ASN A 398 26.67 -21.77 41.57
CA ASN A 398 27.30 -20.49 41.24
C ASN A 398 26.27 -19.37 41.04
N ALA A 399 25.09 -19.67 40.48
CA ALA A 399 24.03 -18.68 40.33
C ALA A 399 23.47 -18.27 41.70
N ASP A 400 23.28 -19.22 42.60
CA ASP A 400 22.77 -18.92 43.94
C ASP A 400 23.78 -18.12 44.78
N LYS A 401 25.07 -18.46 44.70
CA LYS A 401 26.15 -17.69 45.35
C LYS A 401 26.24 -16.24 44.88
N ASN A 402 25.97 -16.00 43.60
CA ASN A 402 26.07 -14.67 42.97
C ASN A 402 24.72 -13.93 42.86
N TYR A 403 23.68 -14.41 43.55
CA TYR A 403 22.32 -13.90 43.40
C TYR A 403 22.19 -12.39 43.62
N GLY A 404 22.79 -11.87 44.70
CA GLY A 404 22.75 -10.44 45.01
C GLY A 404 23.45 -9.59 43.94
N GLN A 405 24.62 -10.03 43.46
CA GLN A 405 25.37 -9.32 42.42
C GLN A 405 24.62 -9.31 41.08
N ALA A 406 24.00 -10.44 40.70
CA ALA A 406 23.18 -10.54 39.50
C ALA A 406 21.95 -9.64 39.58
N SER A 407 21.30 -9.54 40.75
CA SER A 407 20.17 -8.65 40.99
C SER A 407 20.55 -7.18 40.77
N SER A 408 21.61 -6.70 41.43
CA SER A 408 22.08 -5.32 41.28
C SER A 408 22.54 -5.00 39.85
N ASN A 409 23.10 -5.99 39.13
CA ASN A 409 23.50 -5.80 37.74
C ASN A 409 22.29 -5.74 36.79
N GLY A 410 21.24 -6.53 37.06
CA GLY A 410 20.00 -6.51 36.28
C GLY A 410 19.25 -5.19 36.41
N GLU A 411 19.25 -4.62 37.61
CA GLU A 411 18.65 -3.30 37.89
C GLU A 411 19.28 -2.18 37.05
N ARG A 412 20.57 -2.27 36.73
CA ARG A 412 21.28 -1.28 35.90
C ARG A 412 20.91 -1.35 34.42
N LYS A 413 20.30 -2.45 33.96
CA LYS A 413 19.93 -2.67 32.55
C LYS A 413 18.52 -3.28 32.44
N PRO A 414 17.49 -2.54 32.89
CA PRO A 414 16.12 -3.04 32.88
C PRO A 414 15.63 -3.23 31.43
N ASN A 415 15.07 -4.40 31.14
CA ASN A 415 14.42 -4.71 29.89
C ASN A 415 13.35 -5.78 30.13
N PRO A 416 12.08 -5.40 30.37
CA PRO A 416 11.03 -6.34 30.77
C PRO A 416 10.77 -7.41 29.72
N TRP A 417 10.99 -7.07 28.45
CA TRP A 417 10.63 -7.95 27.35
C TRP A 417 11.57 -9.13 27.14
N ILE A 418 12.75 -9.12 27.78
CA ILE A 418 13.62 -10.31 27.81
C ILE A 418 12.89 -11.52 28.42
N LEU A 419 11.91 -11.30 29.31
CA LEU A 419 11.09 -12.36 29.89
C LEU A 419 10.30 -13.13 28.84
N THR A 420 9.77 -12.44 27.83
CA THR A 420 9.05 -13.09 26.71
C THR A 420 9.98 -14.01 25.91
N LYS A 421 11.24 -13.59 25.70
CA LYS A 421 12.27 -14.40 25.03
C LYS A 421 12.67 -15.62 25.87
N ILE A 422 12.85 -15.44 27.17
CA ILE A 422 13.15 -16.55 28.09
C ILE A 422 12.06 -17.61 28.03
N LEU A 423 10.79 -17.19 28.15
CA LEU A 423 9.64 -18.11 28.09
C LEU A 423 9.52 -18.78 26.72
N ARG A 424 9.81 -18.06 25.64
CA ARG A 424 9.80 -18.65 24.29
C ARG A 424 10.75 -19.83 24.14
N TYR A 425 11.98 -19.71 24.64
CA TYR A 425 12.99 -20.76 24.47
C TYR A 425 12.91 -21.86 25.53
N HIS A 426 12.58 -21.50 26.77
CA HIS A 426 12.69 -22.41 27.92
C HIS A 426 11.34 -22.83 28.51
N ASN A 427 10.24 -22.28 28.01
CA ASN A 427 8.88 -22.66 28.38
C ASN A 427 7.91 -22.53 27.18
N LYS A 428 8.22 -23.26 26.10
CA LYS A 428 7.60 -23.11 24.78
C LYS A 428 6.08 -23.26 24.80
N ASP A 429 5.56 -24.25 25.52
CA ASP A 429 4.11 -24.51 25.59
C ASP A 429 3.36 -23.34 26.27
N TYR A 430 3.91 -22.82 27.37
CA TYR A 430 3.35 -21.65 28.05
C TYR A 430 3.43 -20.40 27.18
N TYR A 431 4.52 -20.23 26.44
CA TYR A 431 4.66 -19.10 25.52
C TYR A 431 3.60 -19.12 24.43
N GLU A 432 3.40 -20.27 23.76
CA GLU A 432 2.42 -20.40 22.68
C GLU A 432 0.97 -20.24 23.18
N GLN A 433 0.65 -20.78 24.36
CA GLN A 433 -0.72 -20.76 24.88
C GLN A 433 -1.11 -19.44 25.57
N ILE A 434 -0.18 -18.77 26.25
CA ILE A 434 -0.49 -17.63 27.12
C ILE A 434 0.18 -16.34 26.62
N ILE A 435 1.50 -16.36 26.41
CA ILE A 435 2.26 -15.14 26.08
C ILE A 435 1.92 -14.63 24.67
N LYS A 436 1.89 -15.54 23.68
CA LYS A 436 1.68 -15.21 22.28
C LYS A 436 0.30 -14.56 22.02
N PRO A 437 -0.83 -15.06 22.56
CA PRO A 437 -2.11 -14.37 22.46
C PRO A 437 -2.11 -12.97 23.10
N LEU A 438 -1.45 -12.79 24.24
CA LEU A 438 -1.35 -11.49 24.92
C LEU A 438 -0.53 -10.47 24.10
N LEU A 439 0.57 -10.90 23.49
CA LEU A 439 1.36 -10.07 22.57
C LEU A 439 0.50 -9.58 21.38
N LYS A 440 -0.31 -10.47 20.79
CA LYS A 440 -1.24 -10.13 19.70
C LYS A 440 -2.31 -9.12 20.16
N LYS A 441 -2.92 -9.35 21.33
CA LYS A 441 -3.93 -8.45 21.93
C LYS A 441 -3.37 -7.04 22.14
N ASN A 442 -2.15 -6.94 22.69
CA ASN A 442 -1.48 -5.67 22.95
C ASN A 442 -1.20 -4.88 21.67
N TYR A 443 -0.74 -5.56 20.62
CA TYR A 443 -0.50 -4.92 19.32
C TYR A 443 -1.78 -4.33 18.72
N GLU A 444 -2.88 -5.09 18.72
CA GLU A 444 -4.16 -4.62 18.19
C GLU A 444 -4.72 -3.44 19.01
N ALA A 445 -4.55 -3.43 20.33
CA ALA A 445 -4.93 -2.31 21.19
C ALA A 445 -4.16 -1.03 20.82
N LYS A 446 -2.83 -1.13 20.66
CA LYS A 446 -1.99 0.01 20.27
C LYS A 446 -2.34 0.54 18.89
N LYS A 447 -2.62 -0.35 17.94
CA LYS A 447 -3.06 0.04 16.59
C LYS A 447 -4.35 0.87 16.67
N LYS A 448 -5.29 0.49 17.52
CA LYS A 448 -6.52 1.26 17.78
C LYS A 448 -6.23 2.58 18.50
N GLU A 449 -5.35 2.61 19.50
CA GLU A 449 -4.97 3.84 20.21
C GLU A 449 -4.32 4.85 19.27
N LYS A 450 -3.36 4.42 18.44
CA LYS A 450 -2.73 5.26 17.41
C LYS A 450 -3.78 5.79 16.43
N GLN A 451 -4.73 4.96 16.02
CA GLN A 451 -5.84 5.38 15.17
C GLN A 451 -6.74 6.42 15.85
N VAL A 452 -7.08 6.25 17.14
CA VAL A 452 -7.87 7.21 17.91
C VAL A 452 -7.13 8.55 18.05
N LEU A 453 -5.82 8.51 18.33
CA LEU A 453 -5.00 9.71 18.45
C LEU A 453 -4.97 10.49 17.13
N VAL A 454 -4.71 9.82 16.01
CA VAL A 454 -4.77 10.42 14.66
C VAL A 454 -6.16 11.00 14.40
N ASN A 455 -7.21 10.26 14.74
CA ASN A 455 -8.59 10.74 14.63
C ASN A 455 -8.87 11.97 15.50
N GLN A 456 -8.15 12.22 16.59
CA GLN A 456 -8.34 13.42 17.41
C GLN A 456 -7.55 14.61 16.88
N THR A 457 -6.32 14.39 16.42
CA THR A 457 -5.41 15.46 15.98
C THR A 457 -5.63 15.92 14.54
N LEU A 458 -6.17 15.06 13.67
CA LEU A 458 -6.38 15.39 12.26
C LEU A 458 -7.47 16.46 12.07
N ILE A 459 -7.09 17.62 11.56
CA ILE A 459 -8.00 18.72 11.23
C ILE A 459 -8.42 18.58 9.75
N PRO A 460 -9.72 18.34 9.45
CA PRO A 460 -10.21 18.21 8.08
C PRO A 460 -10.03 19.50 7.28
N ASN A 461 -9.73 19.36 6.00
CA ASN A 461 -9.79 20.47 5.07
C ASN A 461 -11.26 20.88 4.83
N LYS A 462 -11.45 22.13 4.38
CA LYS A 462 -12.74 22.61 3.91
C LYS A 462 -12.83 22.38 2.39
N ILE A 463 -14.00 21.92 1.92
CA ILE A 463 -14.28 21.89 0.48
C ILE A 463 -14.24 23.33 -0.06
N ASP A 464 -13.35 23.57 -1.02
CA ASP A 464 -13.21 24.84 -1.75
C ASP A 464 -13.41 24.60 -3.25
N LEU A 465 -14.40 25.28 -3.85
CA LEU A 465 -14.69 25.22 -5.29
C LEU A 465 -13.73 26.07 -6.13
N GLN A 466 -12.85 26.88 -5.52
CA GLN A 466 -11.78 27.59 -6.23
C GLN A 466 -10.49 26.76 -6.35
N ASP A 467 -10.34 25.75 -5.50
CA ASP A 467 -9.28 24.75 -5.60
C ASP A 467 -9.53 23.85 -6.82
N GLY A 468 -8.50 23.60 -7.63
CA GLY A 468 -8.61 22.75 -8.82
C GLY A 468 -8.68 21.25 -8.52
N PHE A 469 -8.34 20.83 -7.29
CA PHE A 469 -8.23 19.41 -6.93
C PHE A 469 -9.59 18.68 -6.96
N THR A 470 -9.62 17.54 -7.64
CA THR A 470 -10.77 16.68 -7.90
C THR A 470 -10.50 15.22 -7.53
N LEU A 471 -11.52 14.37 -7.70
CA LEU A 471 -11.37 12.92 -7.52
C LEU A 471 -10.40 12.30 -8.54
N LEU A 472 -10.28 12.87 -9.74
CA LEU A 472 -9.34 12.41 -10.77
C LEU A 472 -7.89 12.64 -10.31
N ASP A 473 -7.59 13.82 -9.78
CA ASP A 473 -6.24 14.13 -9.24
C ASP A 473 -5.88 13.17 -8.10
N MET A 474 -6.85 12.81 -7.27
CA MET A 474 -6.66 11.81 -6.21
C MET A 474 -6.39 10.41 -6.79
N GLN A 475 -7.08 10.02 -7.85
CA GLN A 475 -6.84 8.76 -8.56
C GLN A 475 -5.43 8.71 -9.15
N GLU A 476 -5.00 9.76 -9.83
CA GLU A 476 -3.64 9.86 -10.39
C GLU A 476 -2.58 9.80 -9.28
N LYS A 477 -2.77 10.58 -8.21
CA LYS A 477 -1.87 10.60 -7.05
C LYS A 477 -1.76 9.22 -6.38
N ALA A 478 -2.87 8.48 -6.29
CA ALA A 478 -2.89 7.12 -5.75
C ALA A 478 -2.21 6.12 -6.70
N ALA A 479 -2.46 6.22 -8.02
CA ALA A 479 -1.83 5.37 -9.03
C ALA A 479 -0.31 5.56 -9.09
N ASN A 480 0.16 6.81 -8.93
CA ASN A 480 1.58 7.16 -8.88
C ASN A 480 2.25 6.78 -7.55
N GLY A 481 1.49 6.27 -6.56
CA GLY A 481 2.01 5.92 -5.26
C GLY A 481 2.54 7.11 -4.47
N GLU A 482 1.97 8.30 -4.64
CA GLU A 482 2.48 9.53 -4.02
C GLU A 482 2.09 9.65 -2.54
N TYR A 483 1.10 8.88 -2.08
CA TYR A 483 0.69 8.86 -0.69
C TYR A 483 1.70 8.12 0.18
N GLU A 484 2.11 8.76 1.29
CA GLU A 484 3.03 8.15 2.26
C GLU A 484 2.28 7.45 3.40
N ASN A 485 1.11 7.95 3.76
CA ASN A 485 0.29 7.46 4.87
C ASN A 485 -1.19 7.75 4.65
N GLU A 486 -2.05 7.15 5.47
CA GLU A 486 -3.51 7.34 5.37
C GLU A 486 -3.96 8.78 5.66
N GLU A 487 -3.21 9.53 6.46
CA GLU A 487 -3.58 10.90 6.87
C GLU A 487 -3.63 11.83 5.67
N GLN A 488 -2.65 11.74 4.76
CA GLN A 488 -2.65 12.50 3.51
C GLN A 488 -3.87 12.20 2.63
N ILE A 489 -4.32 10.94 2.61
CA ILE A 489 -5.50 10.50 1.87
C ILE A 489 -6.76 11.11 2.49
N VAL A 490 -6.88 11.08 3.82
CA VAL A 490 -8.02 11.70 4.53
C VAL A 490 -8.03 13.21 4.30
N MET A 491 -6.86 13.87 4.35
CA MET A 491 -6.75 15.30 4.04
C MET A 491 -7.23 15.62 2.62
N ASP A 492 -6.87 14.81 1.63
CA ASP A 492 -7.34 15.01 0.25
C ASP A 492 -8.84 14.68 0.11
N LEU A 493 -9.33 13.61 0.72
CA LEU A 493 -10.77 13.27 0.71
C LEU A 493 -11.62 14.37 1.36
N THR A 494 -11.16 15.01 2.44
CA THR A 494 -11.92 16.08 3.12
C THR A 494 -12.02 17.36 2.29
N ARG A 495 -11.15 17.55 1.29
CA ARG A 495 -11.27 18.62 0.27
C ARG A 495 -12.36 18.34 -0.74
N LEU A 496 -12.77 17.07 -0.88
CA LEU A 496 -13.65 16.59 -1.93
C LEU A 496 -15.04 16.20 -1.43
N LEU A 497 -15.17 15.65 -0.22
CA LEU A 497 -16.36 14.92 0.19
C LEU A 497 -16.80 15.28 1.62
N VAL A 498 -18.11 15.41 1.80
CA VAL A 498 -18.78 15.41 3.12
C VAL A 498 -20.12 14.68 3.01
N TYR A 499 -20.72 14.29 4.14
CA TYR A 499 -22.09 13.77 4.18
C TYR A 499 -22.89 14.34 5.35
N TYR A 500 -24.20 14.30 5.23
CA TYR A 500 -25.14 14.73 6.27
C TYR A 500 -26.47 13.98 6.14
N GLU A 501 -27.23 13.97 7.23
CA GLU A 501 -28.54 13.31 7.30
C GLU A 501 -29.53 13.95 6.31
N GLY A 502 -30.08 13.12 5.40
CA GLY A 502 -31.19 13.48 4.52
C GLY A 502 -32.54 13.00 5.06
N GLU A 503 -33.60 13.15 4.26
CA GLU A 503 -34.96 12.77 4.70
C GLU A 503 -35.15 11.26 4.84
N THR A 504 -34.54 10.47 3.95
CA THR A 504 -34.68 9.00 3.90
C THR A 504 -33.36 8.27 4.08
N GLU A 505 -32.25 8.87 3.65
CA GLU A 505 -30.90 8.33 3.75
C GLU A 505 -29.89 9.48 3.77
N ASP A 506 -28.64 9.18 4.13
CA ASP A 506 -27.56 10.16 4.16
C ASP A 506 -27.26 10.69 2.74
N ILE A 507 -27.12 12.01 2.64
CA ILE A 507 -26.78 12.70 1.40
C ILE A 507 -25.29 13.02 1.43
N TYR A 508 -24.59 12.63 0.36
CA TYR A 508 -23.17 12.87 0.18
C TYR A 508 -22.97 14.03 -0.79
N ALA A 509 -22.23 15.05 -0.37
CA ALA A 509 -21.85 16.17 -1.21
C ALA A 509 -20.40 16.00 -1.67
N ILE A 510 -20.20 15.78 -2.97
CA ILE A 510 -18.89 15.54 -3.58
C ILE A 510 -18.55 16.63 -4.58
N LYS A 511 -17.36 17.20 -4.45
CA LYS A 511 -16.80 18.17 -5.38
C LYS A 511 -16.42 17.46 -6.69
N GLY A 512 -16.76 18.06 -7.81
CA GLY A 512 -16.35 17.60 -9.12
C GLY A 512 -16.36 18.71 -10.15
N TYR A 513 -15.74 18.45 -11.30
CA TYR A 513 -15.67 19.38 -12.41
C TYR A 513 -16.89 19.22 -13.33
N ASP A 514 -17.52 20.34 -13.68
CA ASP A 514 -18.57 20.42 -14.70
C ASP A 514 -17.93 20.91 -16.00
N ALA A 515 -17.87 20.03 -17.01
CA ALA A 515 -17.29 20.33 -18.31
C ALA A 515 -18.16 21.26 -19.18
N ILE A 516 -19.46 21.38 -18.90
CA ILE A 516 -20.36 22.29 -19.62
C ILE A 516 -20.12 23.71 -19.13
N CYS A 517 -20.08 23.88 -17.82
CA CYS A 517 -19.88 25.20 -17.19
C CYS A 517 -18.41 25.58 -17.00
N ASP A 518 -17.48 24.68 -17.30
CA ASP A 518 -16.04 24.82 -17.07
C ASP A 518 -15.76 25.36 -15.65
N THR A 519 -16.33 24.68 -14.65
CA THR A 519 -16.23 25.11 -13.26
C THR A 519 -16.35 23.93 -12.29
N GLN A 520 -15.78 24.08 -11.10
CA GLN A 520 -15.97 23.12 -10.02
C GLN A 520 -17.34 23.35 -9.37
N VAL A 521 -18.09 22.27 -9.19
CA VAL A 521 -19.42 22.25 -8.59
C VAL A 521 -19.51 21.18 -7.51
N LEU A 522 -20.57 21.27 -6.70
CA LEU A 522 -20.85 20.32 -5.64
C LEU A 522 -22.04 19.43 -6.06
N TYR A 523 -21.76 18.16 -6.31
CA TYR A 523 -22.78 17.17 -6.63
C TYR A 523 -23.32 16.52 -5.36
N HIS A 524 -24.63 16.44 -5.26
CA HIS A 524 -25.30 15.70 -4.20
C HIS A 524 -25.66 14.31 -4.73
N LYS A 525 -25.18 13.27 -4.05
CA LYS A 525 -25.32 11.87 -4.46
C LYS A 525 -25.68 11.00 -3.26
N LEU A 526 -26.25 9.84 -3.56
CA LEU A 526 -26.53 8.81 -2.56
C LEU A 526 -25.27 7.96 -2.29
N GLU A 527 -25.27 7.27 -1.16
CA GLU A 527 -24.15 6.46 -0.67
C GLU A 527 -23.64 5.50 -1.75
N GLY A 528 -24.54 4.75 -2.38
CA GLY A 528 -24.18 3.72 -3.35
C GLY A 528 -23.35 4.26 -4.53
N THR A 529 -23.64 5.47 -4.99
CA THR A 529 -22.90 6.10 -6.09
C THR A 529 -21.52 6.54 -5.63
N VAL A 530 -21.42 7.21 -4.48
CA VAL A 530 -20.12 7.67 -3.94
C VAL A 530 -19.23 6.49 -3.59
N TYR A 531 -19.78 5.44 -3.00
CA TYR A 531 -19.01 4.26 -2.62
C TYR A 531 -18.45 3.51 -3.82
N LYS A 532 -19.15 3.49 -4.97
CA LYS A 532 -18.60 2.94 -6.22
C LYS A 532 -17.42 3.78 -6.70
N GLN A 533 -17.57 5.11 -6.74
CA GLN A 533 -16.48 6.01 -7.16
C GLN A 533 -15.24 5.88 -6.27
N LEU A 534 -15.41 5.74 -4.94
CA LEU A 534 -14.31 5.57 -4.00
C LEU A 534 -13.69 4.16 -4.00
N GLU A 535 -14.44 3.14 -4.44
CA GLU A 535 -13.94 1.76 -4.58
C GLU A 535 -12.99 1.65 -5.77
N GLU A 536 -13.19 2.44 -6.83
CA GLU A 536 -12.33 2.46 -8.02
C GLU A 536 -10.94 3.06 -7.74
N ILE A 537 -10.76 3.75 -6.60
CA ILE A 537 -9.50 4.38 -6.22
C ILE A 537 -8.67 3.41 -5.37
N ASN A 538 -7.81 2.64 -6.02
CA ASN A 538 -6.85 1.77 -5.35
C ASN A 538 -5.71 2.61 -4.73
N ILE A 539 -5.50 2.47 -3.43
CA ILE A 539 -4.46 3.19 -2.69
C ILE A 539 -3.18 2.36 -2.68
N ASN A 540 -2.16 2.89 -3.34
CA ASN A 540 -0.79 2.39 -3.23
C ASN A 540 0.02 3.40 -2.40
N PHE A 541 0.62 2.95 -1.30
CA PHE A 541 1.56 3.78 -0.56
C PHE A 541 2.93 3.71 -1.22
N LYS A 542 3.65 4.84 -1.25
CA LYS A 542 5.00 4.99 -1.82
C LYS A 542 6.02 3.96 -1.33
N ASN A 543 5.75 3.33 -0.18
CA ASN A 543 6.63 2.37 0.49
C ASN A 543 6.07 0.93 0.55
N LYS A 544 4.92 0.61 -0.07
CA LYS A 544 4.50 -0.79 -0.26
C LYS A 544 5.02 -1.29 -1.60
N LYS A 545 6.21 -1.91 -1.59
CA LYS A 545 6.46 -2.98 -2.55
C LYS A 545 5.63 -4.18 -2.09
N THR A 546 5.05 -4.88 -3.07
CA THR A 546 4.22 -6.07 -2.95
C THR A 546 4.67 -6.92 -1.77
N GLU A 547 3.88 -6.93 -0.68
CA GLU A 547 3.93 -8.04 0.26
C GLU A 547 3.68 -9.27 -0.59
N GLU A 548 4.68 -10.14 -0.74
CA GLU A 548 4.43 -11.51 -1.17
C GLU A 548 3.36 -12.06 -0.25
N LYS A 549 2.20 -12.33 -0.84
CA LYS A 549 1.06 -12.93 -0.16
C LYS A 549 1.55 -14.25 0.44
N THR A 550 1.54 -14.33 1.75
CA THR A 550 1.60 -15.62 2.46
C THR A 550 0.19 -16.20 2.41
N ASP A 551 0.08 -17.47 2.00
CA ASP A 551 -1.18 -18.20 1.76
C ASP A 551 -2.12 -18.34 2.98
N ASP A 552 -1.74 -17.85 4.16
CA ASP A 552 -2.54 -18.00 5.40
C ASP A 552 -3.30 -16.74 5.86
N LYS A 553 -3.38 -15.71 5.01
CA LYS A 553 -4.36 -14.63 5.20
C LYS A 553 -5.24 -14.56 3.95
N LYS A 554 -6.55 -14.82 4.12
CA LYS A 554 -7.63 -14.38 3.23
C LYS A 554 -7.15 -13.17 2.43
N GLU A 555 -7.00 -13.32 1.12
CA GLU A 555 -6.53 -12.26 0.23
C GLU A 555 -7.15 -10.93 0.67
N SER A 556 -6.35 -10.04 1.24
CA SER A 556 -6.90 -8.76 1.68
C SER A 556 -7.27 -8.01 0.41
N LYS A 557 -8.57 -7.75 0.21
CA LYS A 557 -9.04 -6.85 -0.84
C LYS A 557 -8.14 -5.61 -0.89
N PRO A 558 -7.79 -5.11 -2.10
CA PRO A 558 -6.93 -3.95 -2.24
C PRO A 558 -7.49 -2.80 -1.38
N LEU A 559 -6.59 -2.08 -0.70
CA LEU A 559 -6.99 -0.94 0.10
C LEU A 559 -7.49 0.16 -0.83
N THR A 560 -8.77 0.48 -0.75
CA THR A 560 -9.39 1.53 -1.60
C THR A 560 -9.67 2.79 -0.80
N ALA A 561 -9.87 3.93 -1.48
CA ALA A 561 -10.26 5.18 -0.83
C ALA A 561 -11.54 5.02 0.00
N LYS A 562 -12.46 4.12 -0.41
CA LYS A 562 -13.66 3.76 0.35
C LYS A 562 -13.33 3.18 1.73
N HIS A 563 -12.32 2.32 1.83
CA HIS A 563 -11.89 1.74 3.11
C HIS A 563 -11.39 2.84 4.06
N ILE A 564 -10.60 3.77 3.54
CA ILE A 564 -10.12 4.94 4.29
C ILE A 564 -11.28 5.85 4.69
N PHE A 565 -12.18 6.17 3.77
CA PHE A 565 -13.35 6.98 4.06
C PHE A 565 -14.19 6.39 5.21
N LYS A 566 -14.50 5.09 5.17
CA LYS A 566 -15.23 4.40 6.24
C LYS A 566 -14.47 4.44 7.58
N LYS A 567 -13.15 4.23 7.53
CA LYS A 567 -12.28 4.25 8.71
C LYS A 567 -12.28 5.61 9.42
N TYR A 568 -12.43 6.70 8.68
CA TYR A 568 -12.40 8.09 9.17
C TYR A 568 -13.76 8.81 9.01
N ALA A 569 -14.88 8.07 8.93
CA ALA A 569 -16.20 8.60 8.58
C ALA A 569 -16.65 9.82 9.42
N SER A 570 -16.28 9.86 10.70
CA SER A 570 -16.60 10.98 11.59
C SER A 570 -16.02 12.33 11.14
N LYS A 571 -14.96 12.33 10.33
CA LYS A 571 -14.32 13.55 9.80
C LYS A 571 -15.08 14.20 8.66
N PHE A 572 -15.98 13.46 8.01
CA PHE A 572 -16.73 13.91 6.85
C PHE A 572 -18.17 14.33 7.19
N ALA A 573 -18.61 14.05 8.42
CA ALA A 573 -19.96 14.30 8.88
C ALA A 573 -20.25 15.81 9.06
N LYS A 574 -21.41 16.24 8.56
CA LYS A 574 -22.01 17.56 8.77
C LYS A 574 -23.41 17.40 9.34
N LYS A 575 -23.89 18.41 10.07
CA LYS A 575 -25.25 18.49 10.62
C LYS A 575 -26.32 18.63 9.53
N GLY A 576 -25.93 19.13 8.36
CA GLY A 576 -26.84 19.43 7.27
C GLY A 576 -26.20 20.37 6.27
N CYS A 577 -27.01 20.88 5.36
CA CYS A 577 -26.60 21.74 4.26
C CYS A 577 -27.46 23.01 4.20
N LYS A 578 -26.84 24.16 3.97
CA LYS A 578 -27.51 25.45 3.76
C LYS A 578 -26.81 26.21 2.64
N PHE A 579 -27.54 27.10 1.97
CA PHE A 579 -26.95 27.96 0.96
C PHE A 579 -25.80 28.81 1.55
N ILE A 580 -26.03 29.46 2.69
CA ILE A 580 -25.02 30.18 3.49
C ILE A 580 -25.23 29.85 4.98
N SER A 581 -24.14 29.50 5.68
CA SER A 581 -24.14 29.32 7.13
C SER A 581 -22.78 29.72 7.74
N GLU A 582 -22.83 30.29 8.94
CA GLU A 582 -21.65 30.56 9.78
C GLU A 582 -21.29 29.36 10.68
N ASP A 583 -22.18 28.38 10.84
CA ASP A 583 -21.92 27.18 11.63
C ASP A 583 -21.00 26.23 10.85
N PRO A 584 -19.75 25.96 11.32
CA PRO A 584 -18.81 25.08 10.63
C PRO A 584 -19.28 23.62 10.55
N LYS A 585 -20.28 23.23 11.36
CA LYS A 585 -20.92 21.91 11.29
C LYS A 585 -21.95 21.81 10.17
N ILE A 586 -22.37 22.91 9.56
CA ILE A 586 -23.27 22.93 8.40
C ILE A 586 -22.45 23.15 7.13
N LEU A 587 -22.73 22.38 6.09
CA LEU A 587 -22.14 22.62 4.78
C LEU A 587 -22.73 23.89 4.15
N THR A 588 -21.87 24.84 3.83
CA THR A 588 -22.22 26.04 3.05
C THR A 588 -22.00 25.77 1.57
N VAL A 589 -23.08 25.75 0.78
CA VAL A 589 -23.05 25.50 -0.67
C VAL A 589 -22.50 26.70 -1.43
N PHE A 590 -22.85 27.92 -1.01
CA PHE A 590 -22.39 29.13 -1.66
C PHE A 590 -20.96 29.46 -1.26
N GLN A 591 -20.02 29.30 -2.18
CA GLN A 591 -18.60 29.58 -2.01
C GLN A 591 -18.12 30.74 -2.89
N GLY A 592 -19.05 31.63 -3.25
CA GLY A 592 -18.82 32.72 -4.20
C GLY A 592 -19.11 32.31 -5.66
N TYR A 593 -19.07 33.31 -6.53
CA TYR A 593 -19.33 33.15 -7.96
C TYR A 593 -18.11 32.57 -8.71
N LYS A 594 -18.35 32.15 -9.97
CA LYS A 594 -17.30 31.66 -10.87
C LYS A 594 -16.19 32.71 -11.05
N TYR A 595 -16.57 33.97 -11.20
CA TYR A 595 -15.64 35.08 -11.42
C TYR A 595 -15.37 35.87 -10.14
N LYS A 596 -14.12 36.31 -9.98
CA LYS A 596 -13.70 37.21 -8.90
C LYS A 596 -14.11 38.65 -9.23
N LYS A 597 -14.32 39.45 -8.19
CA LYS A 597 -14.53 40.90 -8.34
C LYS A 597 -13.24 41.52 -8.90
N LEU A 598 -13.37 42.35 -9.94
CA LEU A 598 -12.27 43.14 -10.49
C LEU A 598 -12.11 44.46 -9.72
N ASP A 599 -10.88 44.98 -9.65
CA ASP A 599 -10.57 46.25 -8.99
C ASP A 599 -10.96 47.47 -9.85
N SER A 600 -11.01 47.30 -11.17
CA SER A 600 -11.41 48.33 -12.13
C SER A 600 -12.51 47.81 -13.05
N ILE A 601 -13.29 48.74 -13.63
CA ILE A 601 -14.41 48.45 -14.52
C ILE A 601 -14.06 48.96 -15.92
N ASP A 602 -14.11 48.07 -16.91
CA ASP A 602 -14.01 48.42 -18.32
C ASP A 602 -15.42 48.63 -18.90
N TYR A 603 -15.82 49.90 -19.00
CA TYR A 603 -17.14 50.26 -19.54
C TYR A 603 -17.23 50.05 -21.05
N GLU A 604 -16.13 50.08 -21.80
CA GLU A 604 -16.16 49.84 -23.25
C GLU A 604 -16.57 48.39 -23.54
N CYS A 605 -16.03 47.44 -22.77
CA CYS A 605 -16.42 46.03 -22.85
C CYS A 605 -17.90 45.81 -22.49
N LEU A 606 -18.39 46.50 -21.45
CA LEU A 606 -19.76 46.35 -20.96
C LEU A 606 -20.81 47.04 -21.83
N GLN A 607 -20.42 48.05 -22.61
CA GLN A 607 -21.33 48.91 -23.36
C GLN A 607 -22.30 48.09 -24.23
N MET A 608 -21.81 47.08 -24.94
CA MET A 608 -22.65 46.24 -25.80
C MET A 608 -23.75 45.51 -25.03
N TYR A 609 -23.46 45.07 -23.81
CA TYR A 609 -24.45 44.40 -22.97
C TYR A 609 -25.44 45.41 -22.37
N LEU A 610 -24.96 46.55 -21.90
CA LEU A 610 -25.81 47.62 -21.38
C LEU A 610 -26.77 48.17 -22.46
N ASP A 611 -26.27 48.36 -23.69
CA ASP A 611 -27.08 48.76 -24.84
C ASP A 611 -28.14 47.70 -25.19
N LEU A 612 -27.81 46.41 -25.12
CA LEU A 612 -28.80 45.34 -25.29
C LEU A 612 -29.93 45.47 -24.25
N VAL A 613 -29.58 45.68 -22.98
CA VAL A 613 -30.58 45.83 -21.92
C VAL A 613 -31.41 47.09 -22.14
N LYS A 614 -30.80 48.23 -22.41
CA LYS A 614 -31.48 49.51 -22.60
C LYS A 614 -32.34 49.55 -23.85
N GLU A 615 -31.73 49.35 -25.01
CA GLU A 615 -32.36 49.56 -26.32
C GLU A 615 -33.28 48.40 -26.71
N THR A 616 -32.98 47.17 -26.27
CA THR A 616 -33.72 45.98 -26.72
C THR A 616 -34.62 45.37 -25.66
N ILE A 617 -34.14 45.22 -24.42
CA ILE A 617 -34.95 44.62 -23.35
C ILE A 617 -35.95 45.65 -22.80
N ALA A 618 -35.46 46.81 -22.36
CA ALA A 618 -36.25 47.94 -21.86
C ALA A 618 -36.85 48.83 -22.96
N ALA A 619 -36.39 48.68 -24.21
CA ALA A 619 -36.86 49.46 -25.37
C ALA A 619 -36.79 50.98 -25.18
N GLY A 620 -35.71 51.44 -24.55
CA GLY A 620 -35.46 52.85 -24.28
C GLY A 620 -36.19 53.42 -23.07
N ASP A 621 -37.04 52.65 -22.36
CA ASP A 621 -37.64 53.12 -21.10
C ASP A 621 -36.58 53.07 -19.97
N GLU A 622 -36.14 54.25 -19.55
CA GLU A 622 -35.10 54.41 -18.53
C GLU A 622 -35.46 53.79 -17.19
N ARG A 623 -36.75 53.82 -16.79
CA ARG A 623 -37.20 53.27 -15.50
C ARG A 623 -37.12 51.75 -15.51
N VAL A 624 -37.50 51.14 -16.64
CA VAL A 624 -37.40 49.68 -16.82
C VAL A 624 -35.93 49.24 -16.88
N TYR A 625 -35.09 50.01 -17.60
CA TYR A 625 -33.65 49.78 -17.66
C TYR A 625 -33.01 49.82 -16.27
N GLU A 626 -33.29 50.87 -15.49
CA GLU A 626 -32.77 51.04 -14.13
C GLU A 626 -33.26 49.91 -13.21
N TYR A 627 -34.53 49.52 -13.29
CA TYR A 627 -35.08 48.41 -12.51
C TYR A 627 -34.38 47.09 -12.82
N ILE A 628 -34.18 46.76 -14.11
CA ILE A 628 -33.48 45.54 -14.52
C ILE A 628 -32.04 45.55 -13.99
N HIS A 629 -31.34 46.67 -14.13
CA HIS A 629 -29.96 46.81 -13.67
C HIS A 629 -29.84 46.64 -12.15
N ASN A 630 -30.70 47.29 -11.39
CA ASN A 630 -30.75 47.16 -9.93
C ASN A 630 -31.16 45.75 -9.49
N TRP A 631 -32.06 45.09 -10.23
CA TRP A 631 -32.45 43.71 -9.96
C TRP A 631 -31.27 42.73 -10.12
N ILE A 632 -30.47 42.88 -11.18
CA ILE A 632 -29.24 42.09 -11.37
C ILE A 632 -28.23 42.39 -10.25
N ALA A 633 -27.97 43.68 -9.97
CA ALA A 633 -27.03 44.09 -8.94
C ALA A 633 -27.43 43.53 -7.56
N TRP A 634 -28.70 43.63 -7.19
CA TRP A 634 -29.22 43.13 -5.92
C TRP A 634 -29.01 41.63 -5.77
N MET A 635 -29.28 40.85 -6.82
CA MET A 635 -29.08 39.39 -6.83
C MET A 635 -27.62 39.03 -6.57
N ILE A 636 -26.69 39.70 -7.25
CA ILE A 636 -25.26 39.42 -7.11
C ILE A 636 -24.74 39.84 -5.72
N GLN A 637 -25.18 41.00 -5.22
CA GLN A 637 -24.71 41.59 -3.96
C GLN A 637 -25.34 40.96 -2.70
N ASN A 638 -26.50 40.31 -2.82
CA ASN A 638 -27.24 39.74 -1.69
C ASN A 638 -27.45 38.22 -1.83
N PRO A 639 -26.37 37.41 -1.91
CA PRO A 639 -26.51 35.98 -2.03
C PRO A 639 -27.29 35.40 -0.84
N GLY A 640 -28.18 34.44 -1.12
CA GLY A 640 -29.02 33.79 -0.12
C GLY A 640 -30.29 34.57 0.27
N LYS A 641 -30.50 35.79 -0.25
CA LYS A 641 -31.76 36.53 -0.08
C LYS A 641 -32.61 36.40 -1.34
N LYS A 642 -33.91 36.13 -1.15
CA LYS A 642 -34.88 36.06 -2.28
C LYS A 642 -35.32 37.47 -2.66
N SER A 643 -35.25 37.81 -3.95
CA SER A 643 -35.71 39.11 -4.48
C SER A 643 -37.24 39.27 -4.41
N ARG A 644 -37.97 38.16 -4.35
CA ARG A 644 -39.45 38.08 -4.36
C ARG A 644 -40.10 38.72 -5.60
N ALA A 645 -39.31 38.97 -6.65
CA ALA A 645 -39.77 39.51 -7.92
C ALA A 645 -39.08 38.77 -9.08
N ALA A 646 -39.85 38.38 -10.09
CA ALA A 646 -39.38 37.71 -11.30
C ALA A 646 -39.64 38.58 -12.53
N ILE A 647 -38.68 38.63 -13.45
CA ILE A 647 -38.81 39.36 -14.71
C ILE A 647 -39.29 38.41 -15.79
N VAL A 648 -40.41 38.73 -16.44
CA VAL A 648 -40.97 37.94 -17.56
C VAL A 648 -40.74 38.68 -18.87
N LEU A 649 -39.96 38.09 -19.78
CA LEU A 649 -39.64 38.69 -21.08
C LEU A 649 -40.49 38.10 -22.21
N GLN A 650 -41.50 38.85 -22.67
CA GLN A 650 -42.33 38.47 -23.81
C GLN A 650 -41.87 39.15 -25.11
N GLY A 651 -41.94 38.43 -26.23
CA GLY A 651 -41.66 38.98 -27.56
C GLY A 651 -41.23 37.94 -28.59
N ARG A 652 -41.11 38.36 -29.85
CA ARG A 652 -40.73 37.51 -31.00
C ARG A 652 -39.39 36.80 -30.77
N LYS A 653 -39.20 35.63 -31.41
CA LYS A 653 -37.90 34.92 -31.41
C LYS A 653 -36.81 35.78 -32.06
N GLY A 654 -35.57 35.64 -31.61
CA GLY A 654 -34.40 36.34 -32.18
C GLY A 654 -34.19 37.78 -31.72
N ILE A 655 -34.93 38.25 -30.70
CA ILE A 655 -34.84 39.64 -30.20
C ILE A 655 -33.81 39.82 -29.07
N GLY A 656 -32.98 38.81 -28.78
CA GLY A 656 -31.93 38.90 -27.74
C GLY A 656 -32.33 38.49 -26.32
N LYS A 657 -33.54 37.93 -26.09
CA LYS A 657 -33.97 37.45 -24.75
C LYS A 657 -32.99 36.44 -24.13
N ASN A 658 -32.55 35.48 -24.93
CA ASN A 658 -31.58 34.48 -24.47
C ASN A 658 -30.21 35.11 -24.24
N ARG A 659 -29.74 36.01 -25.13
CA ARG A 659 -28.45 36.71 -24.92
C ARG A 659 -28.38 37.50 -23.62
N PHE A 660 -29.49 38.11 -23.21
CA PHE A 660 -29.59 38.77 -21.91
C PHE A 660 -29.46 37.77 -20.75
N THR A 661 -30.22 36.68 -20.79
CA THR A 661 -30.23 35.67 -19.71
C THR A 661 -28.97 34.81 -19.68
N ASP A 662 -28.34 34.54 -20.82
CA ASP A 662 -27.10 33.75 -20.96
C ASP A 662 -25.96 34.39 -20.13
N VAL A 663 -25.83 35.72 -20.15
CA VAL A 663 -24.78 36.42 -19.38
C VAL A 663 -25.04 36.30 -17.88
N ILE A 664 -26.29 36.43 -17.44
CA ILE A 664 -26.66 36.28 -16.03
C ILE A 664 -26.46 34.83 -15.57
N ALA A 665 -26.86 33.87 -16.40
CA ALA A 665 -26.65 32.44 -16.16
C ALA A 665 -25.15 32.13 -16.05
N GLU A 666 -24.31 32.64 -16.95
CA GLU A 666 -22.86 32.44 -16.90
C GLU A 666 -22.23 33.02 -15.61
N LEU A 667 -22.60 34.26 -15.24
CA LEU A 667 -22.14 34.89 -14.00
C LEU A 667 -22.54 34.09 -12.74
N THR A 668 -23.67 33.39 -12.81
CA THR A 668 -24.25 32.62 -11.71
C THR A 668 -24.13 31.10 -11.90
N SER A 669 -23.34 30.63 -12.86
CA SER A 669 -23.33 29.26 -13.41
C SER A 669 -23.18 28.12 -12.38
N ARG A 670 -22.59 28.39 -11.21
CA ARG A 670 -22.51 27.43 -10.10
C ARG A 670 -23.86 27.17 -9.39
N TYR A 671 -24.83 28.06 -9.55
CA TYR A 671 -26.09 28.10 -8.80
C TYR A 671 -27.32 28.35 -9.67
N SER A 672 -27.16 28.44 -10.98
CA SER A 672 -28.24 28.67 -11.94
C SER A 672 -28.31 27.54 -12.96
N CYS A 673 -29.51 27.26 -13.44
CA CYS A 673 -29.68 26.40 -14.60
C CYS A 673 -29.50 27.23 -15.88
N PRO A 674 -28.92 26.65 -16.95
CA PRO A 674 -28.94 27.27 -18.27
C PRO A 674 -30.38 27.48 -18.73
N ASN A 675 -30.57 28.27 -19.78
CA ASN A 675 -31.89 28.58 -20.33
C ASN A 675 -32.69 27.30 -20.64
N ILE A 676 -33.63 26.98 -19.77
CA ILE A 676 -34.54 25.84 -19.88
C ILE A 676 -35.49 26.09 -21.05
N THR A 677 -35.55 25.14 -21.99
CA THR A 677 -36.39 25.26 -23.20
C THR A 677 -37.61 24.34 -23.16
N ASN A 678 -37.62 23.35 -22.27
CA ASN A 678 -38.76 22.49 -22.01
C ASN A 678 -39.43 22.87 -20.68
N ILE A 679 -40.76 23.00 -20.67
CA ILE A 679 -41.51 23.25 -19.43
C ILE A 679 -41.40 22.10 -18.43
N ASP A 680 -41.17 20.87 -18.91
CA ASP A 680 -41.02 19.68 -18.06
C ASP A 680 -39.70 19.70 -17.26
N GLU A 681 -38.72 20.51 -17.69
CA GLU A 681 -37.47 20.73 -16.96
C GLU A 681 -37.63 21.78 -15.83
N PHE A 682 -38.79 22.46 -15.76
CA PHE A 682 -39.10 23.37 -14.69
C PHE A 682 -39.48 22.58 -13.43
N THR A 683 -38.49 22.34 -12.57
CA THR A 683 -38.69 21.72 -11.26
C THR A 683 -38.61 22.80 -10.18
N GLY A 684 -39.59 22.80 -9.27
CA GLY A 684 -39.74 23.81 -8.22
C GLY A 684 -40.56 23.29 -7.06
#